data_AF-A0A432QCS9-F1
#
_entry.id   AF-A0A432QCS9-F1
#
_cell.length_a   1.000
_cell.length_b   1.000
_cell.length_c   1.000
_cell.angle_alpha   90.00
_cell.angle_beta   90.00
_cell.angle_gamma   90.00
#
_symmetry.space_group_name_H-M   'P 1'
#
loop_
_entity.id
_entity.type
_entity.pdbx_description
1 polymer ?
#
loop_
_entity_poly.entity_id
_entity_poly.type
_entity_poly.pdbx_seq_one_letter_code
_entity_poly.pdbx_strand_id
1 'polypeptide(L)'
;MKLFASPHVLARCLLTVLLMVLGIVLTLSHSLRRWDLTLYDILSTLSYKTAAENVLILAIDENSLAEYGRWPWPRSVHAELINKLKKGGAKVIGYDVFFTEENQYAPEGDLALAEALADNKRVILPVFYESTLSRASLRLTPPLPMFKDAAAGLGHVNVELDPDGIARRALLTSVRQAQQVYPPLVLAMLNLQDTPSKKKTGNKNWQKYENKSVYVSFTGPPGHFPALSLADYLKTDFPATVVKDKYILVGATALGLGDNLPTAVSGKSIPMPGIEYNANLLSGLLTSSLITPLSMTWRLLLTAFMAMLPMLLYPFLSPRQSLFAALQLLAVTLITCLFLLHGAGIWLPPSAILIVLGLSYPLWIWRRLEDTIIQLFREKERAQVILNSIGDGVIATDVAGKVEYMNPVAETLTGFSLPEARGKRLKTVFPVTSEDKQRDLTTIVDRCLDEERIISLQSNGFVVNRENREHIVQTSAGLLRNRSGKAQGVVLGITDVTATHKMMRQMTYQATHDLLTGLPNRSLLFDRLTEILEHKEIQQQQTAIFFIDLDQFKKVNDQVGHYGGDQLLQVVAKRLQTCCGEHDVLAHLGSDKYVVALNKITTQMDATKFADRLINVLAPPFPMAGQSVFISCHIGICLYPKDGTTVDELLKNADTAMYNAKKTGRDFYRFFSRSMDDQIQDRLEIEQKLRAALAQDELEMYYQPQVVAQTGQLVGAESLIRWNNSETGPISPGRFIPVAEDCGLILPIGVWILKTVCLQAKKWQDQGLPHLRVAVNLSAKQFLYGDIYNNVCQALAESDLAPEYLELEITESLIMEDVDHAIDLLTRLKQLGTRVSIDDFGTGYSSLSYLKHFPVDQLKIDQSFVHDIVDNPGDSALTLAIITMAHGLNLGVIAEGVEEEAQTHFLKKEGCDFSQGYFYSRPLPAPDFEAWLASNHRV
;
A
#
# COMPACT_ATOMS: atom_id res chain seq x y z
N MET A 1 9.09 -3.84 -8.71
CA MET A 1 8.07 -4.21 -7.69
C MET A 1 8.63 -4.44 -6.28
N LYS A 2 9.78 -3.83 -5.95
CA LYS A 2 10.47 -3.99 -4.66
C LYS A 2 10.73 -2.62 -4.00
N LEU A 3 9.80 -1.68 -4.17
CA LEU A 3 9.89 -0.31 -3.65
C LEU A 3 8.73 0.07 -2.71
N PHE A 4 7.76 -0.83 -2.49
CA PHE A 4 6.54 -0.57 -1.72
C PHE A 4 6.57 -1.09 -0.28
N ALA A 5 7.73 -1.50 0.19
CA ALA A 5 7.89 -2.39 1.30
C ALA A 5 8.64 -1.72 2.46
N SER A 6 8.07 -0.65 3.01
CA SER A 6 8.39 -0.19 4.36
C SER A 6 7.10 0.30 5.02
N PRO A 7 6.91 0.12 6.33
CA PRO A 7 5.71 0.59 7.05
C PRO A 7 5.50 2.11 6.88
N HIS A 8 6.58 2.84 6.60
CA HIS A 8 6.54 4.25 6.24
C HIS A 8 5.92 4.49 4.85
N VAL A 9 6.13 3.63 3.85
CA VAL A 9 5.47 3.72 2.53
C VAL A 9 3.99 3.34 2.65
N LEU A 10 3.67 2.29 3.42
CA LEU A 10 2.31 1.79 3.62
C LEU A 10 1.37 2.89 4.09
N ALA A 11 1.72 3.53 5.21
CA ALA A 11 0.80 4.49 5.76
C ALA A 11 0.87 5.84 5.01
N ARG A 12 1.86 6.07 4.12
CA ARG A 12 1.82 7.18 3.16
C ARG A 12 0.77 6.93 2.09
N CYS A 13 0.66 5.69 1.58
CA CYS A 13 -0.42 5.29 0.69
C CYS A 13 -1.79 5.49 1.36
N LEU A 14 -1.93 5.04 2.61
CA LEU A 14 -3.15 5.22 3.39
C LEU A 14 -3.54 6.70 3.53
N LEU A 15 -2.59 7.58 3.84
CA LEU A 15 -2.87 9.01 3.98
C LEU A 15 -3.39 9.59 2.65
N THR A 16 -2.80 9.20 1.52
CA THR A 16 -3.23 9.65 0.20
C THR A 16 -4.60 9.12 -0.18
N VAL A 17 -4.86 7.87 0.13
CA VAL A 17 -6.15 7.22 -0.03
C VAL A 17 -7.23 7.93 0.80
N LEU A 18 -6.94 8.23 2.08
CA LEU A 18 -7.87 8.95 2.96
C LEU A 18 -8.18 10.35 2.43
N LEU A 19 -7.15 11.06 1.95
CA LEU A 19 -7.30 12.38 1.33
C LEU A 19 -8.11 12.32 0.03
N MET A 20 -7.92 11.27 -0.77
CA MET A 20 -8.70 11.03 -2.00
C MET A 20 -10.17 10.76 -1.68
N VAL A 21 -10.45 9.86 -0.73
CA VAL A 21 -11.80 9.55 -0.27
C VAL A 21 -12.47 10.80 0.31
N LEU A 22 -11.76 11.56 1.14
CA LEU A 22 -12.25 12.83 1.68
C LEU A 22 -12.62 13.80 0.56
N GLY A 23 -11.74 13.95 -0.45
CA GLY A 23 -12.02 14.80 -1.61
C GLY A 23 -13.26 14.36 -2.39
N ILE A 24 -13.42 13.05 -2.62
CA ILE A 24 -14.58 12.48 -3.31
C ILE A 24 -15.87 12.74 -2.50
N VAL A 25 -15.85 12.45 -1.20
CA VAL A 25 -16.99 12.67 -0.29
C VAL A 25 -17.37 14.14 -0.24
N LEU A 26 -16.38 15.04 -0.10
CA LEU A 26 -16.62 16.48 -0.09
C LEU A 26 -17.22 16.97 -1.41
N THR A 27 -16.79 16.40 -2.54
CA THR A 27 -17.32 16.71 -3.87
C THR A 27 -18.77 16.24 -4.05
N LEU A 28 -19.10 15.07 -3.50
CA LEU A 28 -20.46 14.53 -3.47
C LEU A 28 -21.36 15.29 -2.49
N SER A 29 -20.78 15.81 -1.40
CA SER A 29 -21.49 16.58 -0.39
C SER A 29 -21.86 17.96 -0.92
N HIS A 30 -23.09 18.41 -0.63
CA HIS A 30 -23.47 19.81 -0.88
C HIS A 30 -22.91 20.79 0.15
N SER A 31 -22.11 20.31 1.11
CA SER A 31 -21.61 21.08 2.26
C SER A 31 -20.71 22.25 1.86
N LEU A 32 -19.95 22.12 0.77
CA LEU A 32 -19.04 23.16 0.29
C LEU A 32 -19.66 24.12 -0.74
N ARG A 33 -20.93 23.92 -1.10
CA ARG A 33 -21.61 24.69 -2.16
C ARG A 33 -21.52 26.21 -1.95
N ARG A 34 -21.65 26.70 -0.71
CA ARG A 34 -21.53 28.14 -0.41
C ARG A 34 -20.12 28.69 -0.69
N TRP A 35 -19.08 27.91 -0.38
CA TRP A 35 -17.69 28.31 -0.63
C TRP A 35 -17.40 28.34 -2.12
N ASP A 36 -17.88 27.34 -2.87
CA ASP A 36 -17.74 27.33 -4.33
C ASP A 36 -18.46 28.52 -4.98
N LEU A 37 -19.68 28.85 -4.54
CA LEU A 37 -20.41 30.01 -5.07
C LEU A 37 -19.71 31.34 -4.76
N THR A 38 -19.09 31.45 -3.58
CA THR A 38 -18.29 32.64 -3.22
C THR A 38 -17.06 32.76 -4.12
N LEU A 39 -16.36 31.65 -4.39
CA LEU A 39 -15.24 31.62 -5.32
C LEU A 39 -15.68 31.90 -6.76
N TYR A 40 -16.86 31.43 -7.15
CA TYR A 40 -17.45 31.74 -8.46
C TYR A 40 -17.63 33.24 -8.65
N ASP A 41 -18.16 33.96 -7.65
CA ASP A 41 -18.35 35.42 -7.74
C ASP A 41 -17.04 36.17 -7.87
N ILE A 42 -16.05 35.78 -7.05
CA ILE A 42 -14.70 36.38 -7.10
C ILE A 42 -14.06 36.13 -8.47
N LEU A 43 -14.14 34.90 -8.98
CA LEU A 43 -13.48 34.56 -10.24
C LEU A 43 -14.22 35.15 -11.43
N SER A 44 -15.54 35.08 -11.48
CA SER A 44 -16.34 35.58 -12.61
C SER A 44 -16.28 37.11 -12.78
N THR A 45 -16.00 37.85 -11.71
CA THR A 45 -15.83 39.31 -11.77
C THR A 45 -14.45 39.77 -12.25
N LEU A 46 -13.49 38.86 -12.41
CA LEU A 46 -12.15 39.21 -12.90
C LEU A 46 -12.13 39.54 -14.39
N SER A 47 -13.07 39.01 -15.19
CA SER A 47 -13.22 39.36 -16.60
C SER A 47 -14.66 39.17 -17.08
N TYR A 48 -15.28 40.25 -17.53
CA TYR A 48 -16.64 40.24 -18.08
C TYR A 48 -16.66 39.84 -19.56
N LYS A 49 -17.76 39.23 -20.00
CA LYS A 49 -18.01 39.01 -21.43
C LYS A 49 -18.57 40.27 -22.07
N THR A 50 -18.32 40.43 -23.37
CA THR A 50 -18.89 41.54 -24.14
C THR A 50 -20.39 41.35 -24.35
N ALA A 51 -21.16 42.44 -24.21
CA ALA A 51 -22.59 42.44 -24.49
C ALA A 51 -22.86 42.23 -25.99
N ALA A 52 -23.89 41.45 -26.31
CA ALA A 52 -24.31 41.24 -27.69
C ALA A 52 -24.88 42.54 -28.29
N GLU A 53 -24.30 43.01 -29.40
CA GLU A 53 -24.66 44.29 -30.04
C GLU A 53 -26.10 44.34 -30.57
N ASN A 54 -26.74 43.17 -30.73
CA ASN A 54 -28.10 43.02 -31.23
C ASN A 54 -29.16 42.89 -30.12
N VAL A 55 -28.80 43.11 -28.85
CA VAL A 55 -29.75 43.19 -27.73
C VAL A 55 -29.91 44.65 -27.32
N LEU A 56 -31.15 45.13 -27.21
CA LEU A 56 -31.48 46.49 -26.78
C LEU A 56 -32.54 46.43 -25.67
N ILE A 57 -32.33 47.20 -24.60
CA ILE A 57 -33.32 47.36 -23.54
C ILE A 57 -34.12 48.64 -23.80
N LEU A 58 -35.46 48.53 -23.84
CA LEU A 58 -36.35 49.67 -23.73
C LEU A 58 -36.80 49.77 -22.28
N ALA A 59 -36.19 50.73 -21.59
CA ALA A 59 -36.25 50.90 -20.17
C ALA A 59 -37.51 51.68 -19.77
N ILE A 60 -38.32 51.09 -18.90
CA ILE A 60 -39.26 51.84 -18.06
C ILE A 60 -38.43 52.41 -16.91
N ASP A 61 -37.85 53.58 -17.19
CA ASP A 61 -36.95 54.33 -16.31
C ASP A 61 -37.66 55.53 -15.66
N GLU A 62 -36.95 56.25 -14.79
CA GLU A 62 -37.47 57.43 -14.10
C GLU A 62 -38.00 58.51 -15.06
N ASN A 63 -37.34 58.69 -16.22
CA ASN A 63 -37.78 59.63 -17.26
C ASN A 63 -39.14 59.22 -17.85
N SER A 64 -39.31 57.92 -18.13
CA SER A 64 -40.59 57.42 -18.64
C SER A 64 -41.72 57.55 -17.63
N LEU A 65 -41.43 57.41 -16.33
CA LEU A 65 -42.41 57.63 -15.26
C LEU A 65 -42.76 59.10 -15.05
N ALA A 66 -41.77 60.00 -15.17
CA ALA A 66 -42.02 61.43 -15.13
C ALA A 66 -42.95 61.87 -16.28
N GLU A 67 -42.82 61.23 -17.44
CA GLU A 67 -43.59 61.57 -18.62
C GLU A 67 -45.02 60.99 -18.62
N TYR A 68 -45.16 59.67 -18.45
CA TYR A 68 -46.47 59.01 -18.54
C TYR A 68 -47.18 58.88 -17.18
N GLY A 69 -46.56 59.39 -16.12
CA GLY A 69 -47.10 59.37 -14.77
C GLY A 69 -46.97 58.02 -14.07
N ARG A 70 -47.85 57.78 -13.10
CA ARG A 70 -47.77 56.63 -12.19
C ARG A 70 -48.02 55.31 -12.93
N TRP A 71 -47.13 54.35 -12.71
CA TRP A 71 -47.25 52.96 -13.16
C TRP A 71 -48.38 52.21 -12.41
N PRO A 72 -49.12 51.28 -13.05
CA PRO A 72 -49.03 50.84 -14.45
C PRO A 72 -49.68 51.82 -15.43
N TRP A 73 -49.11 51.94 -16.63
CA TRP A 73 -49.62 52.84 -17.67
C TRP A 73 -50.81 52.24 -18.46
N PRO A 74 -51.60 53.08 -19.14
CA PRO A 74 -52.66 52.61 -20.04
C PRO A 74 -52.13 51.67 -21.12
N ARG A 75 -52.91 50.63 -21.46
CA ARG A 75 -52.53 49.64 -22.47
C ARG A 75 -52.32 50.23 -23.87
N SER A 76 -52.92 51.39 -24.17
CA SER A 76 -52.69 52.14 -25.40
C SER A 76 -51.23 52.55 -25.59
N VAL A 77 -50.51 52.88 -24.52
CA VAL A 77 -49.07 53.22 -24.56
C VAL A 77 -48.25 52.00 -25.01
N HIS A 78 -48.58 50.82 -24.47
CA HIS A 78 -47.94 49.57 -24.86
C HIS A 78 -48.27 49.16 -26.30
N ALA A 79 -49.52 49.38 -26.74
CA ALA A 79 -49.96 49.12 -28.11
C ALA A 79 -49.22 50.03 -29.12
N GLU A 80 -49.09 51.32 -28.81
CA GLU A 80 -48.32 52.29 -29.60
C GLU A 80 -46.86 51.86 -29.72
N LEU A 81 -46.24 51.45 -28.61
CA LEU A 81 -44.86 50.96 -28.61
C LEU A 81 -44.67 49.74 -29.51
N ILE A 82 -45.54 48.74 -29.41
CA ILE A 82 -45.48 47.52 -30.23
C ILE A 82 -45.62 47.86 -31.72
N ASN A 83 -46.51 48.79 -32.07
CA ASN A 83 -46.70 49.26 -33.43
C ASN A 83 -45.49 50.03 -33.95
N LYS A 84 -44.87 50.89 -33.12
CA LYS A 84 -43.65 51.63 -33.47
C LYS A 84 -42.47 50.68 -33.68
N LEU A 85 -42.31 49.67 -32.82
CA LEU A 85 -41.28 48.64 -32.97
C LEU A 85 -41.48 47.75 -34.21
N LYS A 86 -42.73 47.44 -34.58
CA LYS A 86 -43.07 46.76 -35.84
C LYS A 86 -42.57 47.58 -37.04
N LYS A 87 -42.88 48.88 -37.07
CA LYS A 87 -42.42 49.81 -38.13
C LYS A 87 -40.89 49.93 -38.16
N GLY A 88 -40.24 49.97 -36.99
CA GLY A 88 -38.79 50.02 -36.86
C GLY A 88 -38.06 48.72 -37.26
N GLY A 89 -38.78 47.62 -37.45
CA GLY A 89 -38.19 46.35 -37.89
C GLY A 89 -37.53 45.55 -36.76
N ALA A 90 -38.00 45.67 -35.52
CA ALA A 90 -37.54 44.86 -34.40
C ALA A 90 -37.63 43.35 -34.72
N LYS A 91 -36.59 42.60 -34.34
CA LYS A 91 -36.48 41.17 -34.68
C LYS A 91 -37.45 40.32 -33.87
N VAL A 92 -37.37 40.43 -32.54
CA VAL A 92 -38.26 39.81 -31.56
C VAL A 92 -38.35 40.74 -30.35
N ILE A 93 -39.53 40.84 -29.75
CA ILE A 93 -39.81 41.72 -28.62
C ILE A 93 -40.17 40.85 -27.42
N GLY A 94 -39.37 40.88 -26.37
CA GLY A 94 -39.65 40.23 -25.10
C GLY A 94 -40.16 41.27 -24.11
N TYR A 95 -41.35 41.03 -23.57
CA TYR A 95 -41.94 41.88 -22.56
C TYR A 95 -41.72 41.28 -21.17
N ASP A 96 -41.24 42.09 -20.22
CA ASP A 96 -41.15 41.80 -18.80
C ASP A 96 -42.06 42.77 -18.03
N VAL A 97 -43.34 42.79 -18.45
CA VAL A 97 -44.44 43.54 -17.84
C VAL A 97 -45.65 42.64 -17.75
N PHE A 98 -46.33 42.64 -16.61
CA PHE A 98 -47.44 41.75 -16.34
C PHE A 98 -48.79 42.37 -16.78
N PHE A 99 -49.57 41.58 -17.52
CA PHE A 99 -50.89 41.94 -18.05
C PHE A 99 -51.97 40.96 -17.53
N THR A 100 -52.14 40.85 -16.22
CA THR A 100 -52.96 39.81 -15.56
C THR A 100 -54.34 40.28 -15.12
N GLU A 101 -54.57 41.58 -15.03
CA GLU A 101 -55.84 42.17 -14.61
C GLU A 101 -56.48 42.98 -15.75
N GLU A 102 -57.80 42.87 -15.87
CA GLU A 102 -58.61 43.63 -16.83
C GLU A 102 -58.63 45.11 -16.45
N ASN A 103 -58.47 46.00 -17.43
CA ASN A 103 -58.57 47.42 -17.20
C ASN A 103 -60.04 47.86 -17.15
N GLN A 104 -60.64 47.78 -15.96
CA GLN A 104 -62.06 48.13 -15.73
C GLN A 104 -62.43 49.58 -16.09
N TYR A 105 -61.44 50.48 -16.18
CA TYR A 105 -61.65 51.91 -16.43
C TYR A 105 -61.47 52.33 -17.90
N ALA A 106 -60.79 51.53 -18.72
CA ALA A 106 -60.54 51.84 -20.13
C ALA A 106 -60.38 50.55 -20.99
N PRO A 107 -61.48 49.80 -21.25
CA PRO A 107 -61.45 48.52 -21.96
C PRO A 107 -61.00 48.63 -23.43
N GLU A 108 -61.18 49.80 -24.06
CA GLU A 108 -60.67 50.08 -25.41
C GLU A 108 -59.14 49.92 -25.51
N GLY A 109 -58.42 50.19 -24.41
CA GLY A 109 -56.98 50.02 -24.36
C GLY A 109 -56.55 48.55 -24.38
N ASP A 110 -57.30 47.66 -23.70
CA ASP A 110 -57.02 46.22 -23.73
C ASP A 110 -57.26 45.67 -25.15
N LEU A 111 -58.30 46.13 -25.85
CA LEU A 111 -58.53 45.76 -27.24
C LEU A 111 -57.40 46.25 -28.17
N ALA A 112 -56.98 47.51 -28.04
CA ALA A 112 -55.90 48.08 -28.84
C ALA A 112 -54.56 47.34 -28.65
N LEU A 113 -54.26 46.90 -27.43
CA LEU A 113 -53.06 46.10 -27.15
C LEU A 113 -53.17 44.69 -27.74
N ALA A 114 -54.33 44.03 -27.61
CA ALA A 114 -54.56 42.73 -28.21
C ALA A 114 -54.43 42.78 -29.74
N GLU A 115 -54.97 43.81 -30.39
CA GLU A 115 -54.79 44.06 -31.82
C GLU A 115 -53.31 44.26 -32.16
N ALA A 116 -52.60 45.16 -31.46
CA ALA A 116 -51.18 45.41 -31.71
C ALA A 116 -50.31 44.14 -31.56
N LEU A 117 -50.61 43.28 -30.59
CA LEU A 117 -49.94 41.98 -30.38
C LEU A 117 -50.18 41.04 -31.56
N ALA A 118 -51.45 40.84 -31.94
CA ALA A 118 -51.86 39.95 -33.03
C ALA A 118 -51.30 40.41 -34.39
N ASP A 119 -51.18 41.73 -34.57
CA ASP A 119 -50.68 42.35 -35.78
C ASP A 119 -49.14 42.28 -35.86
N ASN A 120 -48.43 42.42 -34.74
CA ASN A 120 -46.96 42.40 -34.70
C ASN A 120 -46.38 40.99 -34.88
N LYS A 121 -47.00 39.96 -34.28
CA LYS A 121 -46.57 38.53 -34.35
C LYS A 121 -45.11 38.26 -33.93
N ARG A 122 -44.44 39.20 -33.27
CA ARG A 122 -43.06 39.05 -32.76
C ARG A 122 -42.93 39.33 -31.27
N VAL A 123 -44.05 39.46 -30.55
CA VAL A 123 -44.07 39.79 -29.12
C VAL A 123 -44.25 38.53 -28.28
N ILE A 124 -43.33 38.31 -27.36
CA ILE A 124 -43.43 37.29 -26.31
C ILE A 124 -43.84 37.97 -25.01
N LEU A 125 -44.90 37.46 -24.37
CA LEU A 125 -45.37 37.96 -23.07
C LEU A 125 -44.88 37.08 -21.90
N PRO A 126 -44.72 37.66 -20.69
CA PRO A 126 -44.17 36.93 -19.56
C PRO A 126 -45.23 36.10 -18.84
N VAL A 127 -44.79 35.00 -18.23
CA VAL A 127 -45.55 34.21 -17.25
C VAL A 127 -44.75 34.21 -15.93
N PHE A 128 -45.40 34.39 -14.79
CA PHE A 128 -44.72 34.49 -13.50
C PHE A 128 -45.44 33.71 -12.40
N TYR A 129 -44.77 33.48 -11.29
CA TYR A 129 -45.36 32.88 -10.10
C TYR A 129 -46.03 33.93 -9.21
N GLU A 130 -47.28 33.71 -8.86
CA GLU A 130 -48.04 34.52 -7.92
C GLU A 130 -48.21 33.79 -6.59
N SER A 131 -48.00 34.50 -5.47
CA SER A 131 -48.20 33.98 -4.12
C SER A 131 -49.66 34.09 -3.71
N THR A 132 -50.34 32.97 -3.49
CA THR A 132 -51.70 33.00 -2.93
C THR A 132 -51.68 33.46 -1.47
N LEU A 133 -52.65 34.29 -1.05
CA LEU A 133 -52.82 34.77 0.33
C LEU A 133 -52.88 33.65 1.40
N SER A 134 -53.20 32.42 0.98
CA SER A 134 -52.97 31.18 1.72
C SER A 134 -51.54 30.68 1.49
N ARG A 135 -50.69 30.81 2.51
CA ARG A 135 -49.21 30.66 2.54
C ARG A 135 -48.58 29.31 2.10
N ALA A 136 -49.15 28.52 1.17
CA ALA A 136 -48.61 27.19 0.86
C ALA A 136 -48.43 26.80 -0.63
N SER A 137 -48.82 27.61 -1.63
CA SER A 137 -48.61 27.22 -3.04
C SER A 137 -48.31 28.40 -3.97
N LEU A 138 -47.23 28.29 -4.75
CA LEU A 138 -46.93 29.19 -5.88
C LEU A 138 -47.69 28.70 -7.12
N ARG A 139 -48.41 29.60 -7.80
CA ARG A 139 -49.13 29.29 -9.05
C ARG A 139 -48.55 30.13 -10.19
N LEU A 140 -48.30 29.54 -11.37
CA LEU A 140 -48.02 30.35 -12.56
C LEU A 140 -49.29 31.04 -13.05
N THR A 141 -49.18 32.34 -13.23
CA THR A 141 -50.24 33.21 -13.73
C THR A 141 -49.82 33.70 -15.14
N PRO A 142 -50.49 33.23 -16.21
CA PRO A 142 -50.32 33.77 -17.55
C PRO A 142 -51.03 35.14 -17.69
N PRO A 143 -50.74 35.93 -18.75
CA PRO A 143 -51.51 37.14 -19.03
C PRO A 143 -52.99 36.81 -19.33
N LEU A 144 -53.84 37.84 -19.34
CA LEU A 144 -55.26 37.70 -19.68
C LEU A 144 -55.46 36.88 -20.96
N PRO A 145 -56.54 36.06 -21.06
CA PRO A 145 -56.76 35.18 -22.20
C PRO A 145 -56.65 35.88 -23.56
N MET A 146 -57.20 37.09 -23.69
CA MET A 146 -57.13 37.88 -24.93
C MET A 146 -55.69 38.23 -25.37
N PHE A 147 -54.80 38.50 -24.42
CA PHE A 147 -53.39 38.80 -24.71
C PHE A 147 -52.58 37.54 -24.94
N LYS A 148 -52.89 36.48 -24.20
CA LYS A 148 -52.29 35.15 -24.38
C LYS A 148 -52.50 34.62 -25.80
N ASP A 149 -53.72 34.76 -26.33
CA ASP A 149 -54.06 34.26 -27.66
C ASP A 149 -53.55 35.19 -28.77
N ALA A 150 -53.38 36.49 -28.49
CA ALA A 150 -52.86 37.48 -29.44
C ALA A 150 -51.32 37.53 -29.52
N ALA A 151 -50.61 37.20 -28.43
CA ALA A 151 -49.15 37.21 -28.40
C ALA A 151 -48.54 36.11 -29.27
N ALA A 152 -47.32 36.35 -29.75
CA ALA A 152 -46.59 35.39 -30.58
C ALA A 152 -46.08 34.17 -29.80
N GLY A 153 -46.00 34.29 -28.48
CA GLY A 153 -45.66 33.21 -27.56
C GLY A 153 -45.64 33.70 -26.11
N LEU A 154 -45.52 32.75 -25.20
CA LEU A 154 -45.42 33.00 -23.77
C LEU A 154 -44.11 32.41 -23.24
N GLY A 155 -43.47 33.09 -22.28
CA GLY A 155 -42.32 32.52 -21.58
C GLY A 155 -42.20 33.00 -20.15
N HIS A 156 -41.68 32.16 -19.27
CA HIS A 156 -41.57 32.51 -17.85
C HIS A 156 -40.36 33.40 -17.57
N VAL A 157 -40.50 34.30 -16.59
CA VAL A 157 -39.42 35.19 -16.11
C VAL A 157 -38.81 34.75 -14.78
N ASN A 158 -39.04 33.50 -14.39
CA ASN A 158 -38.54 32.94 -13.14
C ASN A 158 -37.01 33.00 -13.02
N VAL A 159 -36.55 33.42 -11.84
CA VAL A 159 -35.14 33.49 -11.48
C VAL A 159 -34.86 32.45 -10.38
N GLU A 160 -33.79 31.68 -10.54
CA GLU A 160 -33.33 30.73 -9.51
C GLU A 160 -32.37 31.45 -8.57
N LEU A 161 -32.74 31.54 -7.28
CA LEU A 161 -31.86 32.07 -6.24
C LEU A 161 -31.04 30.92 -5.64
N ASP A 162 -29.73 31.12 -5.51
CA ASP A 162 -28.86 30.18 -4.79
C ASP A 162 -29.14 30.23 -3.27
N PRO A 163 -28.60 29.29 -2.46
CA PRO A 163 -28.86 29.20 -1.01
C PRO A 163 -28.46 30.42 -0.17
N ASP A 164 -27.82 31.43 -0.77
CA ASP A 164 -27.45 32.72 -0.20
C ASP A 164 -28.30 33.88 -0.73
N GLY A 165 -29.32 33.59 -1.55
CA GLY A 165 -30.27 34.56 -2.09
C GLY A 165 -29.78 35.30 -3.34
N ILE A 166 -28.62 34.95 -3.90
CA ILE A 166 -28.04 35.63 -5.08
C ILE A 166 -28.41 34.87 -6.36
N ALA A 167 -28.83 35.60 -7.39
CA ALA A 167 -29.16 35.10 -8.72
C ALA A 167 -27.89 34.92 -9.56
N ARG A 168 -27.36 33.70 -9.62
CA ARG A 168 -26.20 33.34 -10.48
C ARG A 168 -26.56 32.40 -11.61
N ARG A 169 -27.67 31.67 -11.45
CA ARG A 169 -28.07 30.57 -12.31
C ARG A 169 -29.43 30.85 -12.94
N ALA A 170 -29.56 30.46 -14.20
CA ALA A 170 -30.82 30.46 -14.91
C ALA A 170 -31.24 29.02 -15.20
N LEU A 171 -32.50 28.71 -14.87
CA LEU A 171 -33.11 27.46 -15.26
C LEU A 171 -33.62 27.58 -16.70
N LEU A 172 -32.93 26.94 -17.65
CA LEU A 172 -33.36 26.89 -19.05
C LEU A 172 -34.31 25.72 -19.33
N THR A 173 -35.10 25.34 -18.32
CA THR A 173 -36.07 24.24 -18.37
C THR A 173 -37.46 24.83 -18.44
N SER A 174 -38.28 24.33 -19.35
CA SER A 174 -39.67 24.78 -19.47
C SER A 174 -40.50 24.33 -18.27
N VAL A 175 -41.28 25.24 -17.71
CA VAL A 175 -42.16 24.97 -16.57
C VAL A 175 -43.53 24.51 -17.07
N ARG A 176 -44.12 23.52 -16.39
CA ARG A 176 -45.44 22.96 -16.73
C ARG A 176 -46.48 23.34 -15.69
N GLN A 177 -47.64 23.80 -16.15
CA GLN A 177 -48.85 23.91 -15.33
C GLN A 177 -50.04 23.42 -16.16
N ALA A 178 -50.74 22.40 -15.66
CA ALA A 178 -51.72 21.63 -16.42
C ALA A 178 -51.12 21.06 -17.73
N GLN A 179 -51.77 21.25 -18.88
CA GLN A 179 -51.31 20.77 -20.20
C GLN A 179 -50.39 21.77 -20.94
N GLN A 180 -50.08 22.94 -20.36
CA GLN A 180 -49.28 23.96 -21.01
C GLN A 180 -47.83 23.98 -20.51
N VAL A 181 -46.91 24.21 -21.45
CA VAL A 181 -45.47 24.26 -21.23
C VAL A 181 -45.00 25.67 -21.54
N TYR A 182 -44.41 26.34 -20.56
CA TYR A 182 -43.85 27.68 -20.72
C TYR A 182 -42.32 27.59 -20.70
N PRO A 183 -41.61 27.86 -21.81
CA PRO A 183 -40.16 28.00 -21.80
C PRO A 183 -39.74 29.30 -21.08
N PRO A 184 -38.45 29.49 -20.72
CA PRO A 184 -37.96 30.78 -20.26
C PRO A 184 -38.23 31.89 -21.31
N LEU A 185 -38.55 33.10 -20.88
CA LEU A 185 -38.86 34.26 -21.75
C LEU A 185 -37.84 34.40 -22.88
N VAL A 186 -36.57 34.34 -22.53
CA VAL A 186 -35.45 34.47 -23.45
C VAL A 186 -35.37 33.32 -24.46
N LEU A 187 -35.68 32.09 -24.05
CA LEU A 187 -35.70 30.92 -24.94
C LEU A 187 -36.91 30.99 -25.89
N ALA A 188 -38.06 31.46 -25.41
CA ALA A 188 -39.25 31.72 -26.24
C ALA A 188 -38.94 32.75 -27.34
N MET A 189 -38.18 33.80 -27.02
CA MET A 189 -37.74 34.80 -28.00
C MET A 189 -36.82 34.22 -29.08
N LEU A 190 -35.94 33.29 -28.73
CA LEU A 190 -35.07 32.61 -29.71
C LEU A 190 -35.86 31.60 -30.57
N ASN A 191 -36.80 30.87 -29.96
CA ASN A 191 -37.65 29.89 -30.64
C ASN A 191 -38.59 30.52 -31.68
N LEU A 192 -39.03 31.76 -31.45
CA LEU A 192 -39.89 32.47 -32.41
C LEU A 192 -39.23 32.71 -33.78
N GLN A 193 -37.89 32.56 -33.87
CA GLN A 193 -37.19 32.55 -35.17
C GLN A 193 -37.59 31.37 -36.07
N ASP A 194 -38.01 30.24 -35.51
CA ASP A 194 -38.37 29.03 -36.25
C ASP A 194 -39.83 29.15 -36.79
N THR A 195 -40.10 30.15 -37.63
CA THR A 195 -41.15 29.99 -38.67
C THR A 195 -40.53 29.24 -39.85
N PRO A 196 -41.26 28.32 -40.51
CA PRO A 196 -40.70 27.24 -41.34
C PRO A 196 -40.19 27.69 -42.72
N SER A 197 -39.68 28.91 -42.84
CA SER A 197 -39.18 29.47 -44.10
C SER A 197 -37.95 30.34 -43.86
N LYS A 198 -36.81 29.69 -43.60
CA LYS A 198 -35.54 29.89 -44.32
C LYS A 198 -34.38 29.24 -43.56
N LYS A 199 -33.72 28.32 -44.29
CA LYS A 199 -32.36 27.79 -44.17
C LYS A 199 -31.67 27.87 -42.80
N LYS A 200 -31.34 26.66 -42.31
CA LYS A 200 -30.42 26.29 -41.23
C LYS A 200 -29.02 26.94 -41.36
N THR A 201 -28.91 28.24 -41.18
CA THR A 201 -27.61 28.95 -41.08
C THR A 201 -27.52 29.85 -39.84
N GLY A 202 -28.45 29.73 -38.90
CA GLY A 202 -28.25 30.23 -37.53
C GLY A 202 -27.61 29.11 -36.71
N ASN A 203 -26.41 29.35 -36.19
CA ASN A 203 -25.69 28.41 -35.33
C ASN A 203 -26.59 28.03 -34.12
N LYS A 204 -27.26 26.87 -34.16
CA LYS A 204 -28.21 26.39 -33.14
C LYS A 204 -27.51 25.93 -31.85
N ASN A 205 -26.38 26.55 -31.53
CA ASN A 205 -25.54 26.20 -30.40
C ASN A 205 -26.22 26.45 -29.04
N TRP A 206 -27.28 27.26 -28.98
CA TRP A 206 -28.00 27.50 -27.74
C TRP A 206 -28.88 26.31 -27.32
N GLN A 207 -29.31 25.44 -28.25
CA GLN A 207 -30.15 24.26 -27.94
C GLN A 207 -29.44 23.27 -27.00
N LYS A 208 -28.10 23.29 -26.95
CA LYS A 208 -27.30 22.45 -26.04
C LYS A 208 -27.51 22.81 -24.55
N TYR A 209 -28.10 23.98 -24.28
CA TYR A 209 -28.40 24.48 -22.93
C TYR A 209 -29.86 24.25 -22.53
N GLU A 210 -30.72 23.75 -23.43
CA GLU A 210 -32.11 23.44 -23.13
C GLU A 210 -32.21 22.34 -22.05
N ASN A 211 -33.13 22.51 -21.10
CA ASN A 211 -33.32 21.62 -19.95
C ASN A 211 -32.09 21.49 -19.03
N LYS A 212 -31.21 22.51 -19.01
CA LYS A 212 -30.07 22.60 -18.08
C LYS A 212 -30.19 23.83 -17.20
N SER A 213 -29.67 23.74 -15.97
CA SER A 213 -29.41 24.92 -15.14
C SER A 213 -27.99 25.41 -15.44
N VAL A 214 -27.88 26.61 -15.97
CA VAL A 214 -26.64 27.24 -16.44
C VAL A 214 -26.30 28.44 -15.57
N TYR A 215 -25.03 28.79 -15.50
CA TYR A 215 -24.61 30.03 -14.87
C TYR A 215 -24.69 31.17 -15.88
N VAL A 216 -25.23 32.29 -15.41
CA VAL A 216 -25.36 33.50 -16.22
C VAL A 216 -23.97 34.11 -16.40
N SER A 217 -23.62 34.34 -17.66
CA SER A 217 -22.39 35.03 -18.01
C SER A 217 -22.65 36.53 -18.02
N PHE A 218 -22.41 37.19 -16.90
CA PHE A 218 -22.64 38.61 -16.75
C PHE A 218 -21.67 39.46 -17.60
N THR A 219 -22.18 40.52 -18.21
CA THR A 219 -21.41 41.47 -19.03
C THR A 219 -20.82 42.63 -18.23
N GLY A 220 -21.15 42.70 -16.93
CA GLY A 220 -20.66 43.70 -15.96
C GLY A 220 -21.73 44.01 -14.91
N PRO A 221 -21.46 44.96 -14.00
CA PRO A 221 -22.48 45.56 -13.12
C PRO A 221 -23.69 46.11 -13.91
N PRO A 222 -24.81 46.48 -13.27
CA PRO A 222 -25.96 47.06 -13.97
C PRO A 222 -25.57 48.27 -14.86
N GLY A 223 -26.12 48.35 -16.08
CA GLY A 223 -25.88 49.42 -17.05
C GLY A 223 -24.99 49.08 -18.26
N HIS A 224 -24.69 47.80 -18.53
CA HIS A 224 -23.75 47.40 -19.61
C HIS A 224 -24.41 47.10 -20.97
N PHE A 225 -25.74 47.03 -21.02
CA PHE A 225 -26.49 46.90 -22.27
C PHE A 225 -26.93 48.27 -22.78
N PRO A 226 -26.99 48.48 -24.11
CA PRO A 226 -27.59 49.69 -24.64
C PRO A 226 -29.07 49.73 -24.20
N ALA A 227 -29.41 50.77 -23.45
CA ALA A 227 -30.75 51.02 -22.94
C ALA A 227 -31.25 52.37 -23.45
N LEU A 228 -32.51 52.41 -23.89
CA LEU A 228 -33.19 53.65 -24.26
C LEU A 228 -34.42 53.80 -23.38
N SER A 229 -34.65 55.02 -22.89
CA SER A 229 -35.89 55.37 -22.22
C SER A 229 -37.07 55.10 -23.15
N LEU A 230 -38.09 54.42 -22.64
CA LEU A 230 -39.28 54.08 -23.41
C LEU A 230 -39.99 55.36 -23.88
N ALA A 231 -40.06 56.39 -23.03
CA ALA A 231 -40.68 57.67 -23.39
C ALA A 231 -39.94 58.41 -24.50
N ASP A 232 -38.61 58.44 -24.45
CA ASP A 232 -37.82 59.04 -25.52
C ASP A 232 -38.10 58.31 -26.83
N TYR A 233 -38.08 56.97 -26.81
CA TYR A 233 -38.33 56.16 -28.01
C TYR A 233 -39.72 56.40 -28.61
N LEU A 234 -40.75 56.59 -27.81
CA LEU A 234 -42.11 56.88 -28.32
C LEU A 234 -42.23 58.29 -28.89
N LYS A 235 -41.66 59.30 -28.24
CA LYS A 235 -41.78 60.71 -28.64
C LYS A 235 -40.89 61.13 -29.80
N THR A 236 -39.66 60.63 -29.84
CA THR A 236 -38.67 61.03 -30.83
C THR A 236 -38.67 60.06 -32.02
N ASP A 237 -38.51 60.58 -33.23
CA ASP A 237 -38.29 59.77 -34.42
C ASP A 237 -36.84 59.30 -34.47
N PHE A 238 -36.58 58.15 -33.83
CA PHE A 238 -35.30 57.48 -33.92
C PHE A 238 -35.12 56.83 -35.31
N PRO A 239 -33.89 56.83 -35.86
CA PRO A 239 -33.62 56.11 -37.10
C PRO A 239 -33.89 54.62 -36.90
N ALA A 240 -34.51 53.98 -37.90
CA ALA A 240 -34.91 52.57 -37.82
C ALA A 240 -33.73 51.64 -37.46
N THR A 241 -32.49 52.02 -37.77
CA THR A 241 -31.25 51.30 -37.43
C THR A 241 -31.07 51.03 -35.94
N VAL A 242 -31.72 51.81 -35.05
CA VAL A 242 -31.61 51.63 -33.60
C VAL A 242 -32.23 50.31 -33.13
N VAL A 243 -33.38 49.94 -33.69
CA VAL A 243 -34.16 48.74 -33.31
C VAL A 243 -34.20 47.65 -34.39
N LYS A 244 -33.87 48.00 -35.64
CA LYS A 244 -33.92 47.09 -36.79
C LYS A 244 -33.04 45.86 -36.55
N ASP A 245 -33.62 44.68 -36.76
CA ASP A 245 -32.97 43.37 -36.63
C ASP A 245 -32.38 43.08 -35.24
N LYS A 246 -32.76 43.84 -34.20
CA LYS A 246 -32.37 43.63 -32.79
C LYS A 246 -33.44 42.90 -31.99
N TYR A 247 -33.01 42.15 -30.98
CA TYR A 247 -33.86 41.65 -29.91
C TYR A 247 -34.13 42.78 -28.93
N ILE A 248 -35.41 43.07 -28.72
CA ILE A 248 -35.84 44.18 -27.87
C ILE A 248 -36.40 43.60 -26.58
N LEU A 249 -35.89 44.05 -25.45
CA LEU A 249 -36.35 43.69 -24.11
C LEU A 249 -37.01 44.90 -23.48
N VAL A 250 -38.31 44.81 -23.19
CA VAL A 250 -39.11 45.91 -22.61
C VAL A 250 -39.41 45.58 -21.15
N GLY A 251 -38.95 46.40 -20.21
CA GLY A 251 -39.15 46.13 -18.78
C GLY A 251 -38.70 47.26 -17.86
N ALA A 252 -38.99 47.10 -16.56
CA ALA A 252 -38.68 48.09 -15.53
C ALA A 252 -37.19 48.15 -15.21
N THR A 253 -36.64 49.36 -15.20
CA THR A 253 -35.28 49.67 -14.69
C THR A 253 -35.30 50.78 -13.63
N ALA A 254 -36.41 51.51 -13.48
CA ALA A 254 -36.60 52.51 -12.43
C ALA A 254 -36.54 51.91 -11.01
N LEU A 255 -35.99 52.68 -10.07
CA LEU A 255 -35.84 52.25 -8.68
C LEU A 255 -37.21 52.26 -7.98
N GLY A 256 -37.81 51.08 -7.82
CA GLY A 256 -39.08 50.90 -7.09
C GLY A 256 -40.23 50.32 -7.90
N LEU A 257 -40.03 50.01 -9.20
CA LEU A 257 -41.05 49.39 -10.06
C LEU A 257 -40.72 47.97 -10.53
N GLY A 258 -39.47 47.52 -10.38
CA GLY A 258 -39.00 46.24 -10.91
C GLY A 258 -38.42 45.30 -9.86
N ASP A 259 -38.36 44.02 -10.23
CA ASP A 259 -37.67 42.97 -9.49
C ASP A 259 -36.16 43.19 -9.58
N ASN A 260 -35.63 43.87 -8.55
CA ASN A 260 -34.21 44.13 -8.41
C ASN A 260 -33.52 42.93 -7.76
N LEU A 261 -32.69 42.24 -8.53
CA LEU A 261 -32.08 40.96 -8.16
C LEU A 261 -30.64 41.17 -7.68
N PRO A 262 -30.24 40.61 -6.53
CA PRO A 262 -28.83 40.51 -6.20
C PRO A 262 -28.16 39.51 -7.14
N THR A 263 -27.12 39.92 -7.87
CA THR A 263 -26.36 39.06 -8.81
C THR A 263 -24.89 38.98 -8.42
N ALA A 264 -24.14 38.07 -9.04
CA ALA A 264 -22.69 37.92 -8.82
C ALA A 264 -21.89 39.23 -9.07
N VAL A 265 -22.42 40.12 -9.92
CA VAL A 265 -21.79 41.38 -10.34
C VAL A 265 -22.41 42.62 -9.67
N SER A 266 -23.45 42.44 -8.85
CA SER A 266 -24.14 43.54 -8.13
C SER A 266 -23.36 44.10 -6.94
N GLY A 267 -22.34 43.37 -6.45
CA GLY A 267 -21.57 43.77 -5.27
C GLY A 267 -22.45 44.05 -4.04
N LYS A 268 -22.07 45.03 -3.21
CA LYS A 268 -22.81 45.42 -1.98
C LYS A 268 -23.83 46.56 -2.17
N SER A 269 -24.04 47.12 -3.36
CA SER A 269 -24.78 48.40 -3.41
C SER A 269 -25.72 48.68 -4.58
N ILE A 270 -25.79 47.89 -5.66
CA ILE A 270 -26.84 48.10 -6.70
C ILE A 270 -27.37 46.75 -7.21
N PRO A 271 -28.61 46.35 -6.85
CA PRO A 271 -29.23 45.17 -7.42
C PRO A 271 -29.52 45.36 -8.92
N MET A 272 -29.49 44.29 -9.69
CA MET A 272 -29.69 44.32 -11.15
C MET A 272 -31.18 44.23 -11.48
N PRO A 273 -31.74 45.08 -12.36
CA PRO A 273 -33.11 44.94 -12.82
C PRO A 273 -33.36 43.58 -13.49
N GLY A 274 -34.51 42.95 -13.25
CA GLY A 274 -34.88 41.66 -13.85
C GLY A 274 -34.78 41.64 -15.39
N ILE A 275 -35.13 42.76 -16.05
CA ILE A 275 -35.00 42.88 -17.51
C ILE A 275 -33.54 42.85 -17.97
N GLU A 276 -32.61 43.40 -17.18
CA GLU A 276 -31.18 43.38 -17.48
C GLU A 276 -30.56 42.01 -17.16
N TYR A 277 -31.08 41.30 -16.16
CA TYR A 277 -30.76 39.89 -15.93
C TYR A 277 -31.16 39.03 -17.15
N ASN A 278 -32.37 39.24 -17.69
CA ASN A 278 -32.84 38.60 -18.91
C ASN A 278 -31.98 38.99 -20.14
N ALA A 279 -31.49 40.22 -20.21
CA ALA A 279 -30.57 40.68 -21.26
C ALA A 279 -29.21 39.96 -21.20
N ASN A 280 -28.65 39.77 -20.00
CA ASN A 280 -27.44 38.98 -19.79
C ASN A 280 -27.64 37.52 -20.24
N LEU A 281 -28.78 36.91 -19.89
CA LEU A 281 -29.13 35.55 -20.31
C LEU A 281 -29.28 35.44 -21.83
N LEU A 282 -29.95 36.40 -22.47
CA LEU A 282 -30.13 36.46 -23.93
C LEU A 282 -28.81 36.63 -24.66
N SER A 283 -27.99 37.57 -24.20
CA SER A 283 -26.64 37.81 -24.71
C SER A 283 -25.79 36.54 -24.60
N GLY A 284 -25.85 35.84 -23.46
CA GLY A 284 -25.17 34.58 -23.24
C GLY A 284 -25.58 33.47 -24.22
N LEU A 285 -26.88 33.36 -24.51
CA LEU A 285 -27.40 32.38 -25.48
C LEU A 285 -27.01 32.73 -26.92
N LEU A 286 -27.09 34.01 -27.31
CA LEU A 286 -26.74 34.49 -28.65
C LEU A 286 -25.25 34.33 -28.94
N THR A 287 -24.39 34.62 -27.96
CA THR A 287 -22.93 34.52 -28.07
C THR A 287 -22.40 33.12 -27.71
N SER A 288 -23.28 32.20 -27.27
CA SER A 288 -22.92 30.88 -26.74
C SER A 288 -21.93 30.92 -25.56
N SER A 289 -21.92 32.01 -24.79
CA SER A 289 -20.98 32.26 -23.69
C SER A 289 -21.47 31.86 -22.30
N LEU A 290 -22.66 31.24 -22.20
CA LEU A 290 -23.17 30.71 -20.93
C LEU A 290 -22.20 29.71 -20.29
N ILE A 291 -22.14 29.76 -18.96
CA ILE A 291 -21.22 28.94 -18.19
C ILE A 291 -21.94 27.66 -17.74
N THR A 292 -21.30 26.52 -17.96
CA THR A 292 -21.84 25.22 -17.54
C THR A 292 -21.01 24.62 -16.42
N PRO A 293 -21.63 24.00 -15.40
CA PRO A 293 -20.87 23.25 -14.41
C PRO A 293 -20.20 22.04 -15.06
N LEU A 294 -18.95 21.77 -14.69
CA LEU A 294 -18.26 20.55 -15.10
C LEU A 294 -19.09 19.32 -14.69
N SER A 295 -19.11 18.26 -15.51
CA SER A 295 -19.84 17.04 -15.17
C SER A 295 -19.33 16.43 -13.87
N MET A 296 -20.20 15.70 -13.17
CA MET A 296 -19.84 15.09 -11.89
C MET A 296 -18.65 14.12 -11.98
N THR A 297 -18.59 13.33 -13.04
CA THR A 297 -17.49 12.36 -13.28
C THR A 297 -16.13 13.06 -13.37
N TRP A 298 -16.01 14.07 -14.22
CA TRP A 298 -14.78 14.86 -14.36
C TRP A 298 -14.40 15.62 -13.08
N ARG A 299 -15.36 16.08 -12.27
CA ARG A 299 -15.08 16.67 -10.95
C ARG A 299 -14.42 15.67 -10.00
N LEU A 300 -14.96 14.44 -9.94
CA LEU A 300 -14.43 13.38 -9.09
C LEU A 300 -13.02 12.95 -9.54
N LEU A 301 -12.83 12.74 -10.85
CA LEU A 301 -11.53 12.35 -11.41
C LEU A 301 -10.44 13.40 -11.14
N LEU A 302 -10.75 14.69 -11.34
CA LEU A 302 -9.78 15.76 -11.12
C LEU A 302 -9.44 15.92 -9.63
N THR A 303 -10.43 15.73 -8.75
CA THR A 303 -10.22 15.76 -7.30
C THR A 303 -9.33 14.61 -6.84
N ALA A 304 -9.58 13.39 -7.33
CA ALA A 304 -8.75 12.24 -7.02
C ALA A 304 -7.31 12.41 -7.55
N PHE A 305 -7.18 12.90 -8.78
CA PHE A 305 -5.87 13.18 -9.38
C PHE A 305 -5.06 14.20 -8.56
N MET A 306 -5.69 15.30 -8.14
CA MET A 306 -5.02 16.32 -7.31
C MET A 306 -4.68 15.81 -5.91
N ALA A 307 -5.49 14.90 -5.34
CA ALA A 307 -5.19 14.28 -4.05
C ALA A 307 -3.93 13.38 -4.10
N MET A 308 -3.64 12.77 -5.25
CA MET A 308 -2.47 11.91 -5.43
C MET A 308 -1.14 12.68 -5.62
N LEU A 309 -1.21 13.91 -6.12
CA LEU A 309 -0.03 14.67 -6.52
C LEU A 309 0.94 15.00 -5.36
N PRO A 310 0.46 15.39 -4.15
CA PRO A 310 1.30 15.55 -2.97
C PRO A 310 2.09 14.29 -2.60
N MET A 311 1.50 13.10 -2.78
CA MET A 311 2.14 11.82 -2.47
C MET A 311 3.37 11.56 -3.34
N LEU A 312 3.29 11.95 -4.61
CA LEU A 312 4.38 11.77 -5.57
C LEU A 312 5.52 12.78 -5.32
N LEU A 313 5.19 13.97 -4.84
CA LEU A 313 6.17 15.06 -4.70
C LEU A 313 6.83 15.12 -3.32
N TYR A 314 6.06 15.06 -2.23
CA TYR A 314 6.57 15.33 -0.87
C TYR A 314 7.68 14.40 -0.36
N PRO A 315 7.73 13.09 -0.71
CA PRO A 315 8.82 12.21 -0.28
C PRO A 315 10.21 12.71 -0.69
N PHE A 316 10.32 13.42 -1.80
CA PHE A 316 11.59 13.87 -2.38
C PHE A 316 11.98 15.28 -1.95
N LEU A 317 11.20 15.91 -1.06
CA LEU A 317 11.33 17.31 -0.69
C LEU A 317 11.66 17.49 0.80
N SER A 318 12.48 18.49 1.10
CA SER A 318 12.65 18.98 2.46
C SER A 318 11.34 19.60 2.99
N PRO A 319 11.13 19.73 4.32
CA PRO A 319 9.91 20.30 4.88
C PRO A 319 9.54 21.67 4.28
N ARG A 320 10.54 22.52 4.05
CA ARG A 320 10.36 23.83 3.41
C ARG A 320 9.93 23.70 1.95
N GLN A 321 10.54 22.80 1.19
CA GLN A 321 10.19 22.56 -0.21
C GLN A 321 8.80 21.93 -0.37
N SER A 322 8.40 21.02 0.52
CA SER A 322 7.04 20.46 0.51
C SER A 322 5.96 21.51 0.76
N LEU A 323 6.24 22.53 1.59
CA LEU A 323 5.33 23.67 1.76
C LEU A 323 5.18 24.48 0.47
N PHE A 324 6.30 24.77 -0.20
CA PHE A 324 6.26 25.48 -1.49
C PHE A 324 5.50 24.68 -2.57
N ALA A 325 5.72 23.37 -2.64
CA ALA A 325 4.98 22.50 -3.55
C ALA A 325 3.46 22.50 -3.26
N ALA A 326 3.06 22.45 -1.97
CA ALA A 326 1.66 22.57 -1.58
C ALA A 326 1.01 23.88 -2.09
N LEU A 327 1.69 25.00 -1.87
CA LEU A 327 1.23 26.32 -2.29
C LEU A 327 1.15 26.43 -3.82
N GLN A 328 2.10 25.85 -4.54
CA GLN A 328 2.07 25.82 -6.01
C GLN A 328 0.88 25.03 -6.53
N LEU A 329 0.56 23.87 -5.95
CA LEU A 329 -0.61 23.07 -6.37
C LEU A 329 -1.93 23.80 -6.12
N LEU A 330 -2.05 24.48 -4.98
CA LEU A 330 -3.20 25.33 -4.68
C LEU A 330 -3.34 26.46 -5.71
N ALA A 331 -2.23 27.13 -6.03
CA ALA A 331 -2.22 28.21 -7.02
C ALA A 331 -2.58 27.71 -8.43
N VAL A 332 -1.99 26.59 -8.87
CA VAL A 332 -2.29 25.96 -10.17
C VAL A 332 -3.77 25.60 -10.26
N THR A 333 -4.36 25.04 -9.19
CA THR A 333 -5.79 24.70 -9.16
C THR A 333 -6.67 25.94 -9.40
N LEU A 334 -6.38 27.05 -8.72
CA LEU A 334 -7.13 28.31 -8.90
C LEU A 334 -6.93 28.90 -10.31
N ILE A 335 -5.71 28.85 -10.86
CA ILE A 335 -5.41 29.33 -12.21
C ILE A 335 -6.12 28.48 -13.26
N THR A 336 -6.13 27.15 -13.12
CA THR A 336 -6.87 26.24 -14.01
C THR A 336 -8.37 26.50 -13.94
N CYS A 337 -8.91 26.71 -12.74
CA CYS A 337 -10.32 27.09 -12.56
C CYS A 337 -10.64 28.41 -13.28
N LEU A 338 -9.77 29.42 -13.13
CA LEU A 338 -9.93 30.72 -13.80
C LEU A 338 -9.91 30.58 -15.33
N PHE A 339 -8.98 29.78 -15.85
CA PHE A 339 -8.83 29.51 -17.28
C PHE A 339 -10.04 28.76 -17.86
N LEU A 340 -10.52 27.72 -17.17
CA LEU A 340 -11.72 26.99 -17.58
C LEU A 340 -12.97 27.88 -17.58
N LEU A 341 -13.11 28.74 -16.57
CA LEU A 341 -14.25 29.64 -16.44
C LEU A 341 -14.28 30.66 -17.59
N HIS A 342 -13.20 31.39 -17.82
CA HIS A 342 -13.18 32.47 -18.83
C HIS A 342 -12.92 31.97 -20.25
N GLY A 343 -12.05 30.96 -20.40
CA GLY A 343 -11.65 30.42 -21.70
C GLY A 343 -12.65 29.43 -22.27
N ALA A 344 -13.12 28.47 -21.47
CA ALA A 344 -14.00 27.39 -21.93
C ALA A 344 -15.48 27.56 -21.53
N GLY A 345 -15.81 28.51 -20.64
CA GLY A 345 -17.16 28.65 -20.10
C GLY A 345 -17.55 27.47 -19.20
N ILE A 346 -16.58 26.85 -18.52
CA ILE A 346 -16.79 25.69 -17.66
C ILE A 346 -16.47 26.07 -16.22
N TRP A 347 -17.44 25.88 -15.33
CA TRP A 347 -17.24 26.06 -13.91
C TRP A 347 -16.78 24.76 -13.24
N LEU A 348 -15.55 24.76 -12.72
CA LEU A 348 -15.00 23.72 -11.85
C LEU A 348 -15.07 24.22 -10.40
N PRO A 349 -15.97 23.71 -9.55
CA PRO A 349 -15.99 24.03 -8.13
C PRO A 349 -14.68 23.58 -7.46
N PRO A 350 -13.81 24.49 -6.97
CA PRO A 350 -12.46 24.13 -6.55
C PRO A 350 -12.35 23.79 -5.06
N SER A 351 -13.37 24.05 -4.24
CA SER A 351 -13.27 24.00 -2.76
C SER A 351 -12.79 22.65 -2.22
N ALA A 352 -13.33 21.53 -2.72
CA ALA A 352 -12.93 20.19 -2.29
C ALA A 352 -11.45 19.92 -2.57
N ILE A 353 -10.97 20.32 -3.75
CA ILE A 353 -9.56 20.17 -4.16
C ILE A 353 -8.66 21.03 -3.28
N LEU A 354 -9.05 22.28 -3.03
CA LEU A 354 -8.30 23.20 -2.18
C LEU A 354 -8.18 22.68 -0.74
N ILE A 355 -9.25 22.09 -0.18
CA ILE A 355 -9.22 21.50 1.16
C ILE A 355 -8.28 20.29 1.20
N VAL A 356 -8.38 19.38 0.23
CA VAL A 356 -7.52 18.20 0.16
C VAL A 356 -6.04 18.60 0.05
N LEU A 357 -5.73 19.52 -0.87
CA LEU A 357 -4.36 20.03 -1.03
C LEU A 357 -3.89 20.78 0.22
N GLY A 358 -4.76 21.57 0.86
CA GLY A 358 -4.45 22.31 2.09
C GLY A 358 -4.14 21.39 3.28
N LEU A 359 -4.86 20.26 3.41
CA LEU A 359 -4.65 19.27 4.46
C LEU A 359 -3.45 18.35 4.20
N SER A 360 -3.05 18.19 2.93
CA SER A 360 -1.96 17.28 2.56
C SER A 360 -0.62 17.61 3.24
N TYR A 361 -0.25 18.90 3.32
CA TYR A 361 1.00 19.34 3.95
C TYR A 361 1.06 19.16 5.48
N PRO A 362 0.08 19.64 6.29
CA PRO A 362 0.12 19.49 7.74
C PRO A 362 0.06 18.01 8.18
N LEU A 363 -0.68 17.17 7.48
CA LEU A 363 -0.72 15.73 7.76
C LEU A 363 0.61 15.06 7.43
N TRP A 364 1.26 15.48 6.34
CA TRP A 364 2.60 15.00 5.99
C TRP A 364 3.67 15.36 7.03
N ILE A 365 3.66 16.61 7.54
CA ILE A 365 4.68 17.06 8.50
C ILE A 365 4.47 16.47 9.90
N TRP A 366 3.21 16.32 10.35
CA TRP A 366 2.88 15.73 11.65
C TRP A 366 3.49 14.34 11.79
N ARG A 367 3.26 13.51 10.77
CA ARG A 367 3.79 12.16 10.71
C ARG A 367 5.32 12.12 10.77
N ARG A 368 5.99 13.01 10.03
CA ARG A 368 7.45 13.10 10.04
C ARG A 368 8.03 13.44 11.43
N LEU A 369 7.30 14.21 12.24
CA LEU A 369 7.71 14.55 13.60
C LEU A 369 7.56 13.38 14.56
N GLU A 370 6.46 12.64 14.45
CA GLU A 370 6.21 11.44 15.25
C GLU A 370 7.33 10.40 15.08
N ASP A 371 7.73 10.14 13.83
CA ASP A 371 8.85 9.26 13.50
C ASP A 371 10.15 9.67 14.22
N THR A 372 10.39 10.98 14.42
CA THR A 372 11.61 11.50 15.05
C THR A 372 11.58 11.36 16.58
N ILE A 373 10.42 11.55 17.21
CA ILE A 373 10.27 11.47 18.67
C ILE A 373 10.50 10.03 19.17
N ILE A 374 9.95 9.05 18.44
CA ILE A 374 10.08 7.63 18.77
C ILE A 374 11.56 7.20 18.78
N GLN A 375 12.37 7.72 17.86
CA GLN A 375 13.81 7.43 17.81
C GLN A 375 14.56 7.90 19.07
N LEU A 376 14.19 9.07 19.61
CA LEU A 376 14.85 9.64 20.79
C LEU A 376 14.61 8.79 22.05
N PHE A 377 13.39 8.26 22.23
CA PHE A 377 13.05 7.43 23.39
C PHE A 377 13.83 6.11 23.39
N ARG A 378 13.98 5.48 22.23
CA ARG A 378 14.72 4.21 22.07
C ARG A 378 16.18 4.32 22.53
N GLU A 379 16.84 5.45 22.25
CA GLU A 379 18.24 5.66 22.64
C GLU A 379 18.44 5.69 24.17
N LYS A 380 17.48 6.23 24.92
CA LYS A 380 17.58 6.30 26.39
C LYS A 380 17.39 4.92 27.05
N GLU A 381 16.41 4.16 26.59
CA GLU A 381 16.14 2.81 27.08
C GLU A 381 17.33 1.87 26.81
N ARG A 382 17.93 2.02 25.63
CA ARG A 382 19.13 1.27 25.21
C ARG A 382 20.29 1.41 26.20
N ALA A 383 20.58 2.62 26.70
CA ALA A 383 21.69 2.83 27.63
C ALA A 383 21.53 2.10 28.97
N GLN A 384 20.31 2.01 29.49
CA GLN A 384 20.04 1.35 30.77
C GLN A 384 20.01 -0.18 30.65
N VAL A 385 19.49 -0.69 29.53
CA VAL A 385 19.58 -2.12 29.19
C VAL A 385 21.03 -2.53 28.98
N ILE A 386 21.88 -1.68 28.41
CA ILE A 386 23.32 -1.94 28.27
C ILE A 386 23.97 -2.14 29.65
N LEU A 387 23.78 -1.22 30.61
CA LEU A 387 24.45 -1.32 31.92
C LEU A 387 24.00 -2.51 32.77
N ASN A 388 22.73 -2.92 32.64
CA ASN A 388 22.19 -4.07 33.37
C ASN A 388 22.50 -5.42 32.69
N SER A 389 22.83 -5.43 31.40
CA SER A 389 23.19 -6.64 30.64
C SER A 389 24.71 -6.89 30.60
N ILE A 390 25.52 -5.97 31.11
CA ILE A 390 26.96 -6.21 31.29
C ILE A 390 27.14 -7.32 32.34
N GLY A 391 27.78 -8.41 31.90
CA GLY A 391 28.11 -9.58 32.73
C GLY A 391 29.22 -9.36 33.74
N ASP A 392 29.85 -8.18 33.72
CA ASP A 392 30.80 -7.69 34.72
C ASP A 392 30.10 -6.86 35.79
N GLY A 393 30.60 -6.90 37.02
CA GLY A 393 30.16 -6.01 38.08
C GLY A 393 30.53 -4.57 37.78
N VAL A 394 29.55 -3.67 37.68
CA VAL A 394 29.74 -2.23 37.50
C VAL A 394 29.36 -1.50 38.78
N ILE A 395 30.28 -0.70 39.31
CA ILE A 395 30.05 0.15 40.49
C ILE A 395 30.46 1.58 40.16
N ALA A 396 29.53 2.54 40.23
CA ALA A 396 29.87 3.96 40.13
C ALA A 396 29.90 4.61 41.52
N THR A 397 30.87 5.49 41.72
CA THR A 397 31.11 6.19 42.99
C THR A 397 31.24 7.70 42.77
N ASP A 398 30.95 8.48 43.80
CA ASP A 398 31.27 9.91 43.84
C ASP A 398 32.79 10.14 44.02
N VAL A 399 33.21 11.41 43.94
CA VAL A 399 34.62 11.80 44.15
C VAL A 399 35.16 11.50 45.57
N ALA A 400 34.31 11.16 46.53
CA ALA A 400 34.68 10.77 47.89
C ALA A 400 34.71 9.22 48.08
N GLY A 401 34.55 8.46 46.99
CA GLY A 401 34.56 7.00 46.99
C GLY A 401 33.31 6.36 47.61
N LYS A 402 32.18 7.09 47.65
CA LYS A 402 30.88 6.56 48.06
C LYS A 402 30.10 6.04 46.86
N VAL A 403 29.46 4.89 47.00
CA VAL A 403 28.71 4.26 45.91
C VAL A 403 27.45 5.08 45.56
N GLU A 404 27.26 5.37 44.28
CA GLU A 404 26.06 6.04 43.71
C GLU A 404 25.21 5.09 42.86
N TYR A 405 25.84 4.15 42.16
CA TYR A 405 25.19 3.17 41.29
C TYR A 405 25.91 1.82 41.35
N MET A 406 25.15 0.74 41.22
CA MET A 406 25.62 -0.62 41.08
C MET A 406 24.69 -1.34 40.10
N ASN A 407 25.26 -2.13 39.20
CA ASN A 407 24.46 -3.04 38.39
C ASN A 407 24.19 -4.35 39.17
N PRO A 408 23.21 -5.17 38.74
CA PRO A 408 22.83 -6.40 39.46
C PRO A 408 23.97 -7.42 39.62
N VAL A 409 24.91 -7.46 38.67
CA VAL A 409 26.09 -8.34 38.75
C VAL A 409 27.00 -7.91 39.89
N ALA A 410 27.25 -6.60 40.05
CA ALA A 410 28.01 -6.09 41.18
C ALA A 410 27.29 -6.37 42.51
N GLU A 411 25.97 -6.30 42.55
CA GLU A 411 25.20 -6.66 43.76
C GLU A 411 25.42 -8.12 44.15
N THR A 412 25.38 -9.03 43.17
CA THR A 412 25.58 -10.47 43.38
C THR A 412 27.02 -10.79 43.78
N LEU A 413 27.99 -10.19 43.10
CA LEU A 413 29.42 -10.42 43.30
C LEU A 413 29.90 -9.89 44.67
N THR A 414 29.36 -8.74 45.11
CA THR A 414 29.68 -8.14 46.41
C THR A 414 28.82 -8.67 47.58
N GLY A 415 27.58 -9.10 47.31
CA GLY A 415 26.59 -9.45 48.32
C GLY A 415 25.88 -8.25 48.97
N PHE A 416 25.89 -7.08 48.32
CA PHE A 416 25.18 -5.87 48.76
C PHE A 416 24.19 -5.40 47.69
N SER A 417 22.97 -5.00 48.09
CA SER A 417 22.05 -4.32 47.16
C SER A 417 22.38 -2.83 47.01
N LEU A 418 22.02 -2.22 45.88
CA LEU A 418 22.25 -0.81 45.58
C LEU A 418 21.64 0.12 46.66
N PRO A 419 20.39 -0.07 47.14
CA PRO A 419 19.86 0.75 48.23
C PRO A 419 20.70 0.67 49.52
N GLU A 420 21.30 -0.48 49.80
CA GLU A 420 22.14 -0.69 50.99
C GLU A 420 23.58 -0.22 50.81
N ALA A 421 24.10 -0.28 49.60
CA ALA A 421 25.45 0.16 49.24
C ALA A 421 25.53 1.67 49.04
N ARG A 422 24.43 2.32 48.61
CA ARG A 422 24.39 3.74 48.29
C ARG A 422 24.84 4.61 49.46
N GLY A 423 25.82 5.46 49.22
CA GLY A 423 26.42 6.33 50.24
C GLY A 423 27.44 5.68 51.17
N LYS A 424 27.65 4.35 51.11
CA LYS A 424 28.73 3.65 51.84
C LYS A 424 30.04 3.72 51.04
N ARG A 425 31.17 3.63 51.75
CA ARG A 425 32.51 3.61 51.13
C ARG A 425 32.76 2.29 50.41
N LEU A 426 33.33 2.35 49.20
CA LEU A 426 33.61 1.20 48.34
C LEU A 426 34.35 0.05 49.04
N LYS A 427 35.34 0.33 49.90
CA LYS A 427 36.10 -0.72 50.62
C LYS A 427 35.24 -1.64 51.48
N THR A 428 34.08 -1.13 51.93
CA THR A 428 33.16 -1.88 52.81
C THR A 428 32.29 -2.82 51.97
N VAL A 429 32.03 -2.42 50.73
CA VAL A 429 31.16 -3.14 49.79
C VAL A 429 31.97 -4.16 48.99
N PHE A 430 33.23 -3.86 48.66
CA PHE A 430 34.06 -4.72 47.81
C PHE A 430 35.52 -4.84 48.32
N PRO A 431 35.80 -5.76 49.27
CA PRO A 431 37.13 -5.98 49.84
C PRO A 431 37.95 -6.97 48.99
N VAL A 432 38.64 -6.45 47.97
CA VAL A 432 39.51 -7.26 47.10
C VAL A 432 40.91 -7.40 47.72
N THR A 433 41.50 -8.60 47.67
CA THR A 433 42.89 -8.86 48.08
C THR A 433 43.71 -9.35 46.89
N SER A 434 44.94 -8.86 46.72
CA SER A 434 45.86 -9.37 45.70
C SER A 434 46.56 -10.66 46.15
N GLU A 435 46.96 -11.50 45.20
CA GLU A 435 47.71 -12.76 45.38
C GLU A 435 48.94 -12.63 46.31
N ASP A 436 49.52 -11.43 46.42
CA ASP A 436 50.72 -11.13 47.21
C ASP A 436 50.46 -10.71 48.68
N LYS A 437 49.21 -10.70 49.18
CA LYS A 437 48.78 -10.33 50.55
C LYS A 437 49.31 -8.99 51.14
N GLN A 438 50.06 -8.17 50.40
CA GLN A 438 50.74 -6.96 50.89
C GLN A 438 50.25 -5.62 50.30
N ARG A 439 49.33 -5.63 49.33
CA ARG A 439 48.78 -4.40 48.71
C ARG A 439 47.27 -4.32 48.94
N ASP A 440 46.88 -3.47 49.89
CA ASP A 440 45.49 -3.15 50.19
C ASP A 440 44.90 -2.31 49.05
N LEU A 441 43.83 -2.79 48.43
CA LEU A 441 43.22 -2.25 47.22
C LEU A 441 42.39 -0.97 47.44
N THR A 442 42.48 -0.38 48.64
CA THR A 442 41.88 0.91 48.99
C THR A 442 42.36 2.09 48.13
N THR A 443 43.37 1.91 47.27
CA THR A 443 43.97 2.96 46.45
C THR A 443 43.45 3.05 45.01
N ILE A 444 42.59 2.16 44.50
CA ILE A 444 42.22 2.20 43.06
C ILE A 444 41.35 3.41 42.67
N VAL A 445 40.42 3.83 43.55
CA VAL A 445 39.59 5.03 43.33
C VAL A 445 40.42 6.29 43.49
N ASP A 446 41.20 6.38 44.57
CA ASP A 446 42.08 7.54 44.84
C ASP A 446 43.13 7.70 43.73
N ARG A 447 43.74 6.60 43.27
CA ARG A 447 44.67 6.64 42.12
C ARG A 447 43.99 7.01 40.81
N CYS A 448 42.75 6.59 40.57
CA CYS A 448 42.03 6.94 39.35
C CYS A 448 41.66 8.43 39.32
N LEU A 449 41.39 9.02 40.50
CA LEU A 449 41.16 10.45 40.68
C LEU A 449 42.45 11.27 40.57
N ASP A 450 43.56 10.78 41.13
CA ASP A 450 44.87 11.47 41.10
C ASP A 450 45.59 11.37 39.75
N GLU A 451 45.50 10.22 39.06
CA GLU A 451 46.21 9.96 37.79
C GLU A 451 45.37 10.31 36.54
N GLU A 452 44.09 10.69 36.71
CA GLU A 452 43.11 11.01 35.65
C GLU A 452 43.05 10.05 34.44
N ARG A 453 43.38 8.77 34.65
CA ARG A 453 43.43 7.73 33.61
C ARG A 453 42.73 6.45 34.05
N ILE A 454 42.41 5.60 33.09
CA ILE A 454 41.85 4.27 33.38
C ILE A 454 42.93 3.43 34.06
N ILE A 455 42.60 2.87 35.22
CA ILE A 455 43.49 1.98 35.99
C ILE A 455 42.95 0.57 35.89
N SER A 456 43.79 -0.38 35.47
CA SER A 456 43.46 -1.81 35.48
C SER A 456 44.48 -2.57 36.32
N LEU A 457 44.00 -3.49 37.16
CA LEU A 457 44.86 -4.39 37.92
C LEU A 457 45.35 -5.51 37.00
N GLN A 458 46.67 -5.64 36.85
CA GLN A 458 47.26 -6.66 35.96
C GLN A 458 47.34 -8.07 36.57
N SER A 459 47.17 -8.19 37.89
CA SER A 459 47.08 -9.48 38.57
C SER A 459 45.64 -9.78 38.97
N ASN A 460 45.29 -11.07 38.94
CA ASN A 460 44.00 -11.55 39.41
C ASN A 460 43.87 -11.24 40.91
N GLY A 461 42.76 -10.61 41.28
CA GLY A 461 42.37 -10.37 42.66
C GLY A 461 41.54 -11.53 43.19
N PHE A 462 41.66 -11.82 44.47
CA PHE A 462 40.81 -12.77 45.17
C PHE A 462 39.82 -12.00 46.01
N VAL A 463 38.54 -12.30 45.82
CA VAL A 463 37.45 -11.73 46.61
C VAL A 463 36.76 -12.85 47.34
N VAL A 464 36.69 -12.70 48.66
CA VAL A 464 35.76 -13.47 49.47
C VAL A 464 34.56 -12.58 49.73
N ASN A 465 33.43 -12.93 49.12
CA ASN A 465 32.21 -12.15 49.28
C ASN A 465 31.61 -12.36 50.70
N ARG A 466 30.57 -11.59 51.05
CA ARG A 466 29.91 -11.67 52.37
C ARG A 466 29.33 -13.06 52.68
N GLU A 467 29.13 -13.90 51.67
CA GLU A 467 28.64 -15.28 51.77
C GLU A 467 29.76 -16.32 51.85
N ASN A 468 31.01 -15.89 52.02
CA ASN A 468 32.19 -16.74 52.17
C ASN A 468 32.57 -17.55 50.90
N ARG A 469 32.15 -17.09 49.71
CA ARG A 469 32.53 -17.68 48.42
C ARG A 469 33.75 -16.97 47.84
N GLU A 470 34.69 -17.76 47.34
CA GLU A 470 35.91 -17.28 46.71
C GLU A 470 35.71 -17.06 45.21
N HIS A 471 36.06 -15.87 44.75
CA HIS A 471 35.98 -15.46 43.36
C HIS A 471 37.34 -14.92 42.90
N ILE A 472 37.73 -15.31 41.69
CA ILE A 472 38.92 -14.77 41.03
C ILE A 472 38.46 -13.64 40.12
N VAL A 473 38.82 -12.40 40.45
CA VAL A 473 38.32 -11.20 39.77
C VAL A 473 39.44 -10.39 39.11
N GLN A 474 39.11 -9.74 38.01
CA GLN A 474 39.89 -8.65 37.43
C GLN A 474 39.14 -7.34 37.61
N THR A 475 39.83 -6.25 37.93
CA THR A 475 39.17 -4.97 38.22
C THR A 475 39.83 -3.82 37.44
N SER A 476 38.97 -3.00 36.84
CA SER A 476 39.34 -1.75 36.17
C SER A 476 38.52 -0.57 36.73
N ALA A 477 39.06 0.64 36.65
CA ALA A 477 38.41 1.88 37.11
C ALA A 477 38.62 3.01 36.09
N GLY A 478 37.59 3.81 35.83
CA GLY A 478 37.61 4.93 34.89
C GLY A 478 36.81 6.14 35.39
N LEU A 479 37.19 7.34 34.93
CA LEU A 479 36.66 8.60 35.44
C LEU A 479 35.34 9.00 34.77
N LEU A 480 34.35 9.39 35.58
CA LEU A 480 33.09 9.99 35.13
C LEU A 480 33.24 11.52 35.09
N ARG A 481 33.01 12.15 33.92
CA ARG A 481 33.09 13.60 33.73
C ARG A 481 31.73 14.20 33.36
N ASN A 482 31.48 15.43 33.79
CA ASN A 482 30.31 16.21 33.38
C ASN A 482 30.53 16.90 32.01
N ARG A 483 29.48 17.56 31.47
CA ARG A 483 29.54 18.28 30.17
C ARG A 483 30.58 19.42 30.13
N SER A 484 31.05 19.90 31.28
CA SER A 484 32.13 20.90 31.40
C SER A 484 33.52 20.30 31.62
N GLY A 485 33.66 18.96 31.55
CA GLY A 485 34.94 18.24 31.67
C GLY A 485 35.44 18.00 33.11
N LYS A 486 34.68 18.41 34.14
CA LYS A 486 35.04 18.25 35.55
C LYS A 486 34.70 16.84 36.03
N ALA A 487 35.61 16.24 36.82
CA ALA A 487 35.40 14.95 37.44
C ALA A 487 34.17 14.97 38.37
N GLN A 488 33.28 14.00 38.16
CA GLN A 488 32.05 13.80 38.91
C GLN A 488 32.09 12.53 39.77
N GLY A 489 32.93 11.55 39.39
CA GLY A 489 33.03 10.28 40.11
C GLY A 489 33.92 9.26 39.38
N VAL A 490 33.93 8.02 39.87
CA VAL A 490 34.68 6.90 39.27
C VAL A 490 33.75 5.71 39.04
N VAL A 491 33.86 5.08 37.87
CA VAL A 491 33.17 3.84 37.51
C VAL A 491 34.17 2.69 37.54
N LEU A 492 33.84 1.62 38.26
CA LEU A 492 34.61 0.37 38.31
C LEU A 492 33.93 -0.70 37.46
N GLY A 493 34.73 -1.47 36.73
CA GLY A 493 34.33 -2.71 36.06
C GLY A 493 35.05 -3.91 36.70
N ILE A 494 34.32 -4.96 37.01
CA ILE A 494 34.77 -6.13 37.77
C ILE A 494 34.40 -7.41 37.01
N THR A 495 35.37 -8.16 36.52
CA THR A 495 35.16 -9.40 35.77
C THR A 495 35.48 -10.61 36.64
N ASP A 496 34.58 -11.59 36.75
CA ASP A 496 34.84 -12.89 37.42
C ASP A 496 35.34 -13.93 36.40
N VAL A 497 36.54 -14.47 36.59
CA VAL A 497 37.22 -15.39 35.65
C VAL A 497 37.30 -16.84 36.14
N THR A 498 36.53 -17.18 37.17
CA THR A 498 36.64 -18.47 37.87
C THR A 498 36.32 -19.69 37.00
N ALA A 499 35.32 -19.61 36.10
CA ALA A 499 34.87 -20.75 35.27
C ALA A 499 35.76 -21.00 34.03
N THR A 500 36.22 -19.93 33.38
CA THR A 500 37.00 -19.96 32.13
C THR A 500 38.28 -20.77 32.26
N HIS A 501 38.91 -20.71 33.43
CA HIS A 501 40.19 -21.38 33.68
C HIS A 501 40.07 -22.92 33.78
N LYS A 502 38.88 -23.46 34.11
CA LYS A 502 38.65 -24.91 34.19
C LYS A 502 38.35 -25.54 32.83
N MET A 503 37.67 -24.82 31.95
CA MET A 503 37.18 -25.31 30.66
C MET A 503 38.30 -25.48 29.62
N MET A 504 39.36 -24.67 29.70
CA MET A 504 40.45 -24.61 28.72
C MET A 504 41.21 -25.94 28.53
N ARG A 505 41.33 -26.78 29.56
CA ARG A 505 42.08 -28.05 29.48
C ARG A 505 41.33 -29.17 28.76
N GLN A 506 40.01 -29.20 28.86
CA GLN A 506 39.18 -30.25 28.26
C GLN A 506 39.05 -30.06 26.74
N MET A 507 39.13 -28.81 26.28
CA MET A 507 39.03 -28.45 24.86
C MET A 507 40.19 -29.00 24.01
N THR A 508 41.39 -29.21 24.55
CA THR A 508 42.58 -29.56 23.75
C THR A 508 42.56 -30.98 23.17
N TYR A 509 42.03 -31.99 23.88
CA TYR A 509 41.98 -33.37 23.37
C TYR A 509 40.86 -33.58 22.34
N GLN A 510 39.70 -32.94 22.58
CA GLN A 510 38.58 -32.92 21.64
C GLN A 510 38.95 -32.23 20.31
N ALA A 511 39.99 -31.40 20.30
CA ALA A 511 40.42 -30.69 19.11
C ALA A 511 41.11 -31.58 18.06
N THR A 512 41.62 -32.78 18.39
CA THR A 512 42.56 -33.51 17.48
C THR A 512 42.13 -34.91 17.00
N HIS A 513 41.13 -35.56 17.62
CA HIS A 513 40.70 -36.93 17.25
C HIS A 513 39.19 -37.05 17.10
N ASP A 514 38.74 -38.00 16.28
CA ASP A 514 37.33 -38.39 16.20
C ASP A 514 37.01 -39.39 17.32
N LEU A 515 36.07 -39.03 18.20
CA LEU A 515 35.75 -39.83 19.39
C LEU A 515 35.04 -41.15 19.06
N LEU A 516 34.40 -41.25 17.89
CA LEU A 516 33.63 -42.43 17.49
C LEU A 516 34.51 -43.55 16.90
N THR A 517 35.38 -43.19 15.96
CA THR A 517 36.25 -44.15 15.25
C THR A 517 37.64 -44.27 15.86
N GLY A 518 38.06 -43.30 16.67
CA GLY A 518 39.42 -43.20 17.21
C GLY A 518 40.47 -42.79 16.19
N LEU A 519 40.06 -42.49 14.95
CA LEU A 519 40.94 -42.02 13.89
C LEU A 519 41.26 -40.52 14.08
N PRO A 520 42.37 -40.04 13.49
CA PRO A 520 42.62 -38.60 13.32
C PRO A 520 41.38 -37.87 12.82
N ASN A 521 41.04 -36.75 13.47
CA ASN A 521 40.04 -35.85 12.93
C ASN A 521 40.66 -34.95 11.85
N ARG A 522 39.85 -34.04 11.30
CA ARG A 522 40.29 -33.10 10.27
C ARG A 522 41.55 -32.31 10.65
N SER A 523 41.70 -31.87 11.89
CA SER A 523 42.86 -31.09 12.35
C SER A 523 44.13 -31.92 12.24
N LEU A 524 44.12 -33.12 12.80
CA LEU A 524 45.29 -33.98 12.80
C LEU A 524 45.61 -34.54 11.41
N LEU A 525 44.60 -34.80 10.57
CA LEU A 525 44.81 -35.11 9.15
C LEU A 525 45.57 -33.98 8.45
N PHE A 526 45.14 -32.74 8.67
CA PHE A 526 45.73 -31.56 8.04
C PHE A 526 47.20 -31.39 8.43
N ASP A 527 47.50 -31.49 9.73
CA ASP A 527 48.86 -31.39 10.25
C ASP A 527 49.76 -32.49 9.65
N ARG A 528 49.27 -33.73 9.58
CA ARG A 528 50.00 -34.88 9.01
C ARG A 528 50.23 -34.76 7.51
N LEU A 529 49.24 -34.30 6.76
CA LEU A 529 49.40 -34.05 5.33
C LEU A 529 50.38 -32.92 5.07
N THR A 530 50.37 -31.87 5.89
CA THR A 530 51.33 -30.76 5.78
C THR A 530 52.76 -31.26 5.96
N GLU A 531 53.00 -32.06 7.01
CA GLU A 531 54.29 -32.72 7.26
C GLU A 531 54.73 -33.60 6.06
N ILE A 532 53.81 -34.38 5.47
CA ILE A 532 54.10 -35.25 4.32
C ILE A 532 54.48 -34.45 3.06
N LEU A 533 53.81 -33.32 2.80
CA LEU A 533 54.07 -32.50 1.61
C LEU A 533 55.37 -31.70 1.74
N GLU A 534 55.71 -31.22 2.95
CA GLU A 534 56.94 -30.46 3.22
C GLU A 534 58.21 -31.33 3.08
N HIS A 535 58.15 -32.63 3.37
CA HIS A 535 59.32 -33.52 3.35
C HIS A 535 59.69 -34.13 1.98
N LYS A 536 58.89 -33.92 0.91
CA LYS A 536 59.00 -34.71 -0.35
C LYS A 536 59.60 -34.01 -1.57
N GLU A 537 59.98 -32.74 -1.50
CA GLU A 537 60.68 -32.05 -2.60
C GLU A 537 62.01 -32.73 -3.01
N ILE A 538 62.56 -33.63 -2.20
CA ILE A 538 63.93 -34.16 -2.33
C ILE A 538 64.00 -35.58 -2.96
N GLN A 539 62.90 -36.33 -3.13
CA GLN A 539 62.95 -37.79 -3.49
C GLN A 539 62.18 -38.26 -4.75
N GLN A 540 61.62 -37.38 -5.60
CA GLN A 540 60.83 -37.75 -6.80
C GLN A 540 59.67 -38.75 -6.55
N GLN A 541 59.02 -38.69 -5.39
CA GLN A 541 57.89 -39.56 -5.03
C GLN A 541 56.57 -38.78 -5.04
N GLN A 542 55.49 -39.39 -5.55
CA GLN A 542 54.16 -38.80 -5.55
C GLN A 542 53.35 -39.23 -4.30
N THR A 543 52.28 -38.50 -3.99
CA THR A 543 51.28 -38.83 -2.95
C THR A 543 49.91 -38.80 -3.59
N ALA A 544 49.08 -39.81 -3.32
CA ALA A 544 47.68 -39.82 -3.74
C ALA A 544 46.76 -39.61 -2.53
N ILE A 545 45.77 -38.72 -2.69
CA ILE A 545 44.72 -38.46 -1.72
C ILE A 545 43.43 -39.11 -2.24
N PHE A 546 42.82 -39.95 -1.40
CA PHE A 546 41.57 -40.64 -1.66
C PHE A 546 40.52 -40.11 -0.67
N PHE A 547 39.50 -39.43 -1.19
CA PHE A 547 38.36 -38.98 -0.42
C PHE A 547 37.20 -39.95 -0.64
N ILE A 548 36.81 -40.66 0.42
CA ILE A 548 35.90 -41.81 0.38
C ILE A 548 34.61 -41.40 1.08
N ASP A 549 33.48 -41.65 0.43
CA ASP A 549 32.14 -41.45 0.98
C ASP A 549 31.34 -42.76 0.85
N LEU A 550 30.73 -43.21 1.95
CA LEU A 550 29.95 -44.43 1.96
C LEU A 550 28.57 -44.18 1.37
N ASP A 551 28.22 -44.93 0.32
CA ASP A 551 26.98 -44.71 -0.39
C ASP A 551 25.76 -45.10 0.48
N GLN A 552 24.74 -44.24 0.44
CA GLN A 552 23.46 -44.43 1.14
C GLN A 552 23.56 -44.79 2.64
N PHE A 553 24.62 -44.34 3.34
CA PHE A 553 24.81 -44.63 4.78
C PHE A 553 23.61 -44.21 5.65
N LYS A 554 22.92 -43.12 5.31
CA LYS A 554 21.68 -42.72 6.00
C LYS A 554 20.59 -43.80 5.94
N LYS A 555 20.37 -44.43 4.78
CA LYS A 555 19.40 -45.53 4.67
C LYS A 555 19.80 -46.74 5.50
N VAL A 556 21.11 -46.96 5.65
CA VAL A 556 21.62 -48.01 6.55
C VAL A 556 21.30 -47.65 8.00
N ASN A 557 21.53 -46.40 8.43
CA ASN A 557 21.11 -45.93 9.76
C ASN A 557 19.60 -46.07 9.99
N ASP A 558 18.79 -45.82 8.95
CA ASP A 558 17.33 -45.96 9.05
C ASP A 558 16.90 -47.44 9.15
N GLN A 559 17.68 -48.37 8.58
CA GLN A 559 17.41 -49.81 8.60
C GLN A 559 17.95 -50.53 9.85
N VAL A 560 19.13 -50.15 10.35
CA VAL A 560 19.79 -50.83 11.48
C VAL A 560 19.92 -49.97 12.75
N GLY A 561 19.41 -48.73 12.72
CA GLY A 561 19.49 -47.75 13.80
C GLY A 561 20.85 -47.04 13.89
N HIS A 562 20.89 -45.86 14.52
CA HIS A 562 22.10 -45.06 14.68
C HIS A 562 23.25 -45.83 15.36
N TYR A 563 22.94 -46.68 16.34
CA TYR A 563 23.93 -47.54 16.97
C TYR A 563 24.53 -48.57 16.01
N GLY A 564 23.71 -49.16 15.13
CA GLY A 564 24.18 -50.05 14.06
C GLY A 564 25.01 -49.31 13.01
N GLY A 565 24.64 -48.04 12.75
CA GLY A 565 25.41 -47.09 11.96
C GLY A 565 26.80 -46.81 12.50
N ASP A 566 26.88 -46.45 13.78
CA ASP A 566 28.13 -46.18 14.50
C ASP A 566 29.05 -47.42 14.48
N GLN A 567 28.47 -48.60 14.69
CA GLN A 567 29.20 -49.86 14.56
C GLN A 567 29.70 -50.09 13.12
N LEU A 568 28.89 -49.77 12.12
CA LEU A 568 29.31 -49.84 10.72
C LEU A 568 30.48 -48.90 10.43
N LEU A 569 30.44 -47.65 10.89
CA LEU A 569 31.56 -46.70 10.75
C LEU A 569 32.83 -47.19 11.44
N GLN A 570 32.72 -47.80 12.63
CA GLN A 570 33.86 -48.39 13.32
C GLN A 570 34.44 -49.59 12.57
N VAL A 571 33.60 -50.44 11.98
CA VAL A 571 34.06 -51.60 11.19
C VAL A 571 34.64 -51.16 9.85
N VAL A 572 34.07 -50.15 9.20
CA VAL A 572 34.63 -49.52 7.99
C VAL A 572 36.00 -48.94 8.29
N ALA A 573 36.14 -48.16 9.36
CA ALA A 573 37.42 -47.61 9.80
C ALA A 573 38.48 -48.72 9.96
N LYS A 574 38.13 -49.82 10.64
CA LYS A 574 39.02 -50.98 10.80
C LYS A 574 39.38 -51.65 9.47
N ARG A 575 38.42 -51.85 8.56
CA ARG A 575 38.67 -52.45 7.24
C ARG A 575 39.58 -51.57 6.38
N LEU A 576 39.31 -50.27 6.32
CA LEU A 576 40.16 -49.30 5.62
C LEU A 576 41.57 -49.26 6.20
N GLN A 577 41.71 -49.37 7.52
CA GLN A 577 43.00 -49.41 8.19
C GLN A 577 43.84 -50.62 7.76
N THR A 578 43.24 -51.77 7.44
CA THR A 578 43.98 -52.94 6.92
C THR A 578 44.63 -52.70 5.54
N CYS A 579 44.16 -51.71 4.78
CA CYS A 579 44.74 -51.33 3.50
C CYS A 579 45.93 -50.38 3.65
N CYS A 580 46.08 -49.73 4.80
CA CYS A 580 47.05 -48.65 5.03
C CYS A 580 48.33 -49.19 5.68
N GLY A 581 49.50 -48.77 5.19
CA GLY A 581 50.80 -49.04 5.80
C GLY A 581 51.18 -48.03 6.89
N GLU A 582 52.34 -48.22 7.53
CA GLU A 582 52.86 -47.38 8.62
C GLU A 582 53.05 -45.90 8.24
N HIS A 583 53.19 -45.61 6.95
CA HIS A 583 53.42 -44.26 6.43
C HIS A 583 52.19 -43.65 5.75
N ASP A 584 51.06 -44.35 5.75
CA ASP A 584 49.81 -43.85 5.18
C ASP A 584 48.97 -43.20 6.27
N VAL A 585 48.16 -42.21 5.90
CA VAL A 585 47.28 -41.51 6.84
C VAL A 585 45.84 -41.89 6.53
N LEU A 586 45.15 -42.46 7.51
CA LEU A 586 43.70 -42.69 7.48
C LEU A 586 43.04 -41.77 8.50
N ALA A 587 42.09 -40.97 8.05
CA ALA A 587 41.33 -40.06 8.91
C ALA A 587 39.82 -40.22 8.69
N HIS A 588 39.06 -39.95 9.75
CA HIS A 588 37.61 -39.87 9.69
C HIS A 588 37.22 -38.39 9.77
N LEU A 589 36.57 -37.89 8.72
CA LEU A 589 36.15 -36.49 8.66
C LEU A 589 34.77 -36.24 9.25
N GLY A 590 34.13 -37.31 9.75
CA GLY A 590 32.78 -37.30 10.31
C GLY A 590 31.74 -37.86 9.33
N SER A 591 30.57 -38.21 9.87
CA SER A 591 29.48 -38.88 9.15
C SER A 591 29.94 -40.19 8.51
N ASP A 592 30.03 -40.23 7.20
CA ASP A 592 30.29 -41.36 6.33
C ASP A 592 31.55 -41.15 5.47
N LYS A 593 32.38 -40.16 5.84
CA LYS A 593 33.52 -39.68 5.04
C LYS A 593 34.87 -40.04 5.64
N TYR A 594 35.70 -40.68 4.82
CA TYR A 594 37.08 -41.05 5.16
C TYR A 594 38.06 -40.44 4.18
N VAL A 595 39.27 -40.13 4.66
CA VAL A 595 40.37 -39.74 3.79
C VAL A 595 41.54 -40.68 4.00
N VAL A 596 42.09 -41.17 2.88
CA VAL A 596 43.34 -41.93 2.87
C VAL A 596 44.39 -41.18 2.06
N ALA A 597 45.56 -40.99 2.65
CA ALA A 597 46.74 -40.47 1.96
C ALA A 597 47.74 -41.60 1.76
N LEU A 598 47.92 -42.04 0.52
CA LEU A 598 48.87 -43.08 0.14
C LEU A 598 50.20 -42.45 -0.24
N ASN A 599 51.23 -42.81 0.51
CA ASN A 599 52.57 -42.29 0.33
C ASN A 599 53.44 -43.19 -0.55
N LYS A 600 54.38 -42.57 -1.30
CA LYS A 600 55.45 -43.22 -2.08
C LYS A 600 54.95 -43.97 -3.33
N ILE A 601 53.98 -43.40 -4.06
CA ILE A 601 53.57 -43.97 -5.34
C ILE A 601 54.54 -43.57 -6.46
N THR A 602 54.78 -44.48 -7.41
CA THR A 602 55.68 -44.24 -8.57
C THR A 602 54.89 -43.96 -9.85
N THR A 603 53.66 -44.49 -9.96
CA THR A 603 52.80 -44.33 -11.13
C THR A 603 51.33 -44.11 -10.76
N GLN A 604 50.55 -43.50 -11.65
CA GLN A 604 49.09 -43.39 -11.50
C GLN A 604 48.39 -44.77 -11.45
N MET A 605 49.03 -45.80 -12.01
CA MET A 605 48.58 -47.20 -11.90
C MET A 605 48.59 -47.70 -10.45
N ASP A 606 49.51 -47.20 -9.62
CA ASP A 606 49.59 -47.58 -8.20
C ASP A 606 48.43 -46.99 -7.40
N ALA A 607 48.01 -45.76 -7.70
CA ALA A 607 46.82 -45.14 -7.12
C ALA A 607 45.54 -45.87 -7.55
N THR A 608 45.50 -46.35 -8.80
CA THR A 608 44.36 -47.13 -9.32
C THR A 608 44.26 -48.49 -8.61
N LYS A 609 45.37 -49.23 -8.50
CA LYS A 609 45.44 -50.50 -7.75
C LYS A 609 45.06 -50.33 -6.28
N PHE A 610 45.32 -49.16 -5.69
CA PHE A 610 44.93 -48.88 -4.31
C PHE A 610 43.44 -48.54 -4.18
N ALA A 611 42.87 -47.75 -5.10
CA ALA A 611 41.42 -47.54 -5.17
C ALA A 611 40.66 -48.87 -5.29
N ASP A 612 41.12 -49.77 -6.17
CA ASP A 612 40.54 -51.11 -6.31
C ASP A 612 40.64 -51.91 -5.02
N ARG A 613 41.74 -51.76 -4.26
CA ARG A 613 41.91 -52.42 -2.96
C ARG A 613 40.93 -51.90 -1.91
N LEU A 614 40.73 -50.58 -1.85
CA LEU A 614 39.76 -49.94 -0.94
C LEU A 614 38.33 -50.38 -1.26
N ILE A 615 37.99 -50.48 -2.55
CA ILE A 615 36.66 -50.97 -2.98
C ILE A 615 36.52 -52.45 -2.62
N ASN A 616 37.53 -53.29 -2.91
CA ASN A 616 37.48 -54.71 -2.64
C ASN A 616 37.46 -55.07 -1.15
N VAL A 617 38.05 -54.25 -0.26
CA VAL A 617 37.98 -54.50 1.19
C VAL A 617 36.61 -54.16 1.77
N LEU A 618 35.87 -53.26 1.11
CA LEU A 618 34.51 -52.87 1.51
C LEU A 618 33.43 -53.75 0.85
N ALA A 619 33.74 -54.46 -0.24
CA ALA A 619 32.78 -55.28 -0.97
C ALA A 619 32.14 -56.47 -0.19
N PRO A 620 32.86 -57.20 0.69
CA PRO A 620 32.24 -58.25 1.50
C PRO A 620 31.20 -57.69 2.48
N PRO A 621 30.11 -58.43 2.80
CA PRO A 621 29.07 -57.94 3.71
C PRO A 621 29.62 -57.61 5.10
N PHE A 622 29.00 -56.64 5.76
CA PHE A 622 29.28 -56.21 7.13
C PHE A 622 28.36 -56.98 8.08
N PRO A 623 28.90 -57.82 8.98
CA PRO A 623 28.10 -58.56 9.94
C PRO A 623 27.58 -57.59 11.01
N MET A 624 26.28 -57.32 10.99
CA MET A 624 25.62 -56.39 11.92
C MET A 624 24.43 -57.10 12.56
N ALA A 625 24.50 -57.38 13.87
CA ALA A 625 23.40 -57.89 14.69
C ALA A 625 22.52 -58.99 14.05
N GLY A 626 23.12 -59.99 13.38
CA GLY A 626 22.42 -61.12 12.78
C GLY A 626 21.97 -60.94 11.32
N GLN A 627 22.27 -59.81 10.69
CA GLN A 627 22.03 -59.53 9.27
C GLN A 627 23.34 -59.16 8.53
N SER A 628 23.34 -59.35 7.21
CA SER A 628 24.46 -58.98 6.34
C SER A 628 24.15 -57.68 5.61
N VAL A 629 24.84 -56.59 5.97
CA VAL A 629 24.69 -55.27 5.34
C VAL A 629 25.73 -55.10 4.24
N PHE A 630 25.30 -54.63 3.07
CA PHE A 630 26.20 -54.28 1.97
C PHE A 630 26.28 -52.77 1.85
N ILE A 631 27.49 -52.21 1.82
CA ILE A 631 27.70 -50.78 1.58
C ILE A 631 28.79 -50.61 0.53
N SER A 632 28.49 -49.82 -0.50
CA SER A 632 29.45 -49.38 -1.50
C SER A 632 30.05 -48.03 -1.10
N CYS A 633 31.08 -47.59 -1.80
CA CYS A 633 31.67 -46.27 -1.60
C CYS A 633 31.95 -45.58 -2.93
N HIS A 634 31.99 -44.25 -2.90
CA HIS A 634 32.51 -43.42 -3.98
C HIS A 634 33.82 -42.78 -3.54
N ILE A 635 34.82 -42.80 -4.43
CA ILE A 635 36.17 -42.33 -4.12
C ILE A 635 36.60 -41.20 -5.07
N GLY A 636 36.89 -40.02 -4.53
CA GLY A 636 37.56 -38.94 -5.25
C GLY A 636 39.08 -39.06 -5.10
N ILE A 637 39.82 -38.97 -6.20
CA ILE A 637 41.28 -39.16 -6.23
C ILE A 637 41.98 -37.89 -6.71
N CYS A 638 42.97 -37.42 -5.93
CA CYS A 638 43.88 -36.34 -6.31
C CYS A 638 45.34 -36.82 -6.21
N LEU A 639 46.18 -36.39 -7.15
CA LEU A 639 47.60 -36.69 -7.18
C LEU A 639 48.42 -35.44 -6.89
N TYR A 640 49.26 -35.47 -5.87
CA TYR A 640 50.27 -34.44 -5.66
C TYR A 640 51.53 -34.76 -6.49
N PRO A 641 52.12 -33.76 -7.20
CA PRO A 641 51.74 -32.34 -7.25
C PRO A 641 50.80 -31.95 -8.41
N LYS A 642 50.24 -32.91 -9.14
CA LYS A 642 49.49 -32.66 -10.38
C LYS A 642 48.18 -31.89 -10.16
N ASP A 643 47.40 -32.28 -9.15
CA ASP A 643 46.02 -31.83 -8.92
C ASP A 643 45.90 -30.81 -7.77
N GLY A 644 47.04 -30.35 -7.24
CA GLY A 644 47.14 -29.35 -6.19
C GLY A 644 48.52 -29.37 -5.52
N THR A 645 48.90 -28.25 -4.91
CA THR A 645 50.21 -28.09 -4.24
C THR A 645 50.12 -27.87 -2.73
N THR A 646 48.93 -27.59 -2.19
CA THR A 646 48.66 -27.46 -0.76
C THR A 646 47.68 -28.52 -0.27
N VAL A 647 47.68 -28.78 1.05
CA VAL A 647 46.77 -29.74 1.68
C VAL A 647 45.31 -29.38 1.46
N ASP A 648 44.95 -28.11 1.66
CA ASP A 648 43.59 -27.61 1.42
C ASP A 648 43.15 -27.81 -0.03
N GLU A 649 44.02 -27.49 -0.99
CA GLU A 649 43.71 -27.63 -2.40
C GLU A 649 43.49 -29.10 -2.76
N LEU A 650 44.36 -30.00 -2.30
CA LEU A 650 44.23 -31.43 -2.57
C LEU A 650 42.99 -32.06 -1.91
N LEU A 651 42.68 -31.72 -0.66
CA LEU A 651 41.50 -32.23 0.05
C LEU A 651 40.20 -31.70 -0.56
N LYS A 652 40.14 -30.41 -0.90
CA LYS A 652 38.99 -29.78 -1.55
C LYS A 652 38.76 -30.39 -2.93
N ASN A 653 39.83 -30.56 -3.70
CA ASN A 653 39.75 -31.14 -5.04
C ASN A 653 39.34 -32.62 -4.97
N ALA A 654 39.77 -33.35 -3.94
CA ALA A 654 39.38 -34.75 -3.75
C ALA A 654 37.92 -34.89 -3.29
N ASP A 655 37.42 -34.05 -2.38
CA ASP A 655 36.00 -34.02 -1.97
C ASP A 655 35.10 -33.64 -3.17
N THR A 656 35.57 -32.69 -3.99
CA THR A 656 34.90 -32.28 -5.22
C THR A 656 34.84 -33.43 -6.25
N ALA A 657 35.93 -34.17 -6.43
CA ALA A 657 35.98 -35.35 -7.30
C ALA A 657 35.05 -36.46 -6.78
N MET A 658 35.00 -36.67 -5.46
CA MET A 658 34.13 -37.65 -4.80
C MET A 658 32.66 -37.28 -4.97
N TYR A 659 32.27 -36.03 -4.70
CA TYR A 659 30.89 -35.56 -4.83
C TYR A 659 30.38 -35.76 -6.26
N ASN A 660 31.26 -35.57 -7.25
CA ASN A 660 30.91 -35.83 -8.64
C ASN A 660 30.82 -37.32 -8.98
N ALA A 661 31.67 -38.18 -8.40
CA ALA A 661 31.51 -39.64 -8.50
C ALA A 661 30.17 -40.10 -7.91
N LYS A 662 29.74 -39.49 -6.80
CA LYS A 662 28.44 -39.76 -6.15
C LYS A 662 27.25 -39.28 -7.00
N LYS A 663 27.36 -38.10 -7.64
CA LYS A 663 26.30 -37.55 -8.50
C LYS A 663 26.09 -38.35 -9.79
N THR A 664 27.13 -38.98 -10.37
CA THR A 664 27.00 -39.76 -11.61
C THR A 664 26.53 -41.20 -11.37
N GLY A 665 26.70 -41.75 -10.17
CA GLY A 665 26.13 -43.02 -9.71
C GLY A 665 26.67 -44.29 -10.41
N ARG A 666 27.55 -44.18 -11.41
CA ARG A 666 28.11 -45.32 -12.18
C ARG A 666 29.59 -45.58 -11.92
N ASP A 667 30.32 -44.58 -11.42
CA ASP A 667 31.77 -44.65 -11.18
C ASP A 667 32.04 -44.85 -9.68
N PHE A 668 32.74 -45.92 -9.30
CA PHE A 668 33.16 -46.16 -7.92
C PHE A 668 34.34 -45.27 -7.49
N TYR A 669 35.08 -44.71 -8.44
CA TYR A 669 36.10 -43.70 -8.17
C TYR A 669 36.27 -42.71 -9.34
N ARG A 670 36.79 -41.51 -9.07
CA ARG A 670 37.05 -40.48 -10.09
C ARG A 670 38.22 -39.57 -9.73
N PHE A 671 39.01 -39.19 -10.72
CA PHE A 671 40.07 -38.19 -10.58
C PHE A 671 39.51 -36.75 -10.73
N PHE A 672 40.09 -35.78 -10.02
CA PHE A 672 39.64 -34.38 -10.00
C PHE A 672 39.77 -33.59 -11.34
N SER A 673 38.89 -32.57 -11.51
CA SER A 673 38.92 -31.53 -12.57
C SER A 673 38.25 -30.21 -12.13
N ARG A 674 38.62 -29.04 -12.69
CA ARG A 674 38.38 -27.67 -12.13
C ARG A 674 36.96 -27.02 -12.16
N SER A 675 35.89 -27.62 -12.68
CA SER A 675 34.64 -26.88 -13.01
C SER A 675 33.49 -26.84 -11.95
N MET A 676 33.74 -26.74 -10.63
CA MET A 676 32.76 -27.20 -9.59
C MET A 676 32.42 -26.31 -8.32
N ASP A 677 32.83 -25.03 -8.12
CA ASP A 677 32.79 -24.30 -6.79
C ASP A 677 31.72 -23.19 -6.46
N ASP A 678 31.03 -22.52 -7.41
CA ASP A 678 30.42 -21.17 -7.16
C ASP A 678 29.04 -21.09 -6.41
N GLN A 679 28.36 -22.18 -6.05
CA GLN A 679 26.91 -22.15 -5.70
C GLN A 679 26.54 -22.02 -4.20
N ILE A 680 27.49 -22.04 -3.26
CA ILE A 680 27.20 -22.28 -1.82
C ILE A 680 26.97 -21.00 -0.97
N GLN A 681 27.47 -19.82 -1.37
CA GLN A 681 27.62 -18.66 -0.47
C GLN A 681 26.36 -17.78 -0.24
N ASP A 682 25.41 -17.68 -1.17
CA ASP A 682 24.25 -16.75 -1.12
C ASP A 682 23.19 -17.13 -0.06
N ARG A 683 23.12 -18.39 0.35
CA ARG A 683 22.05 -18.91 1.22
C ARG A 683 22.14 -18.41 2.68
N LEU A 684 23.34 -18.22 3.21
CA LEU A 684 23.58 -17.93 4.63
C LEU A 684 23.09 -16.53 5.08
N GLU A 685 22.99 -15.57 4.15
CA GLU A 685 22.66 -14.17 4.49
C GLU A 685 21.18 -13.98 4.88
N ILE A 686 20.28 -14.75 4.28
CA ILE A 686 18.83 -14.55 4.38
C ILE A 686 18.29 -14.98 5.75
N GLU A 687 18.83 -16.08 6.30
CA GLU A 687 18.35 -16.67 7.56
C GLU A 687 18.47 -15.67 8.72
N GLN A 688 19.57 -14.93 8.76
CA GLN A 688 19.89 -14.01 9.86
C GLN A 688 18.89 -12.86 9.97
N LYS A 689 18.51 -12.27 8.82
CA LYS A 689 17.62 -11.11 8.78
C LYS A 689 16.19 -11.49 9.23
N LEU A 690 15.72 -12.70 8.94
CA LEU A 690 14.32 -13.08 9.12
C LEU A 690 13.91 -13.18 10.60
N ARG A 691 14.85 -13.55 11.48
CA ARG A 691 14.59 -13.64 12.94
C ARG A 691 14.24 -12.29 13.56
N ALA A 692 14.83 -11.21 13.06
CA ALA A 692 14.57 -9.86 13.56
C ALA A 692 13.21 -9.31 13.14
N ALA A 693 12.72 -9.77 11.99
CA ALA A 693 11.54 -9.23 11.32
C ALA A 693 10.24 -9.39 12.15
N LEU A 694 10.07 -10.54 12.83
CA LEU A 694 8.87 -10.84 13.63
C LEU A 694 8.70 -9.91 14.85
N ALA A 695 9.80 -9.39 15.40
CA ALA A 695 9.79 -8.53 16.59
C ALA A 695 9.71 -7.03 16.26
N GLN A 696 9.88 -6.65 14.98
CA GLN A 696 10.04 -5.26 14.54
C GLN A 696 8.89 -4.80 13.62
N ASP A 697 7.80 -5.56 13.53
CA ASP A 697 6.67 -5.31 12.62
C ASP A 697 7.13 -5.08 11.16
N GLU A 698 8.24 -5.72 10.76
CA GLU A 698 8.74 -5.70 9.38
C GLU A 698 7.99 -6.71 8.49
N LEU A 699 7.26 -7.63 9.12
CA LEU A 699 6.32 -8.51 8.47
C LEU A 699 4.96 -7.81 8.43
N GLU A 700 4.38 -7.74 7.25
CA GLU A 700 3.06 -7.16 7.04
C GLU A 700 2.21 -8.05 6.14
N MET A 701 0.89 -8.03 6.38
CA MET A 701 -0.06 -8.79 5.58
C MET A 701 -0.64 -7.92 4.48
N TYR A 702 -0.49 -8.40 3.24
CA TYR A 702 -1.14 -7.82 2.08
C TYR A 702 -2.33 -8.70 1.73
N TYR A 703 -3.38 -8.08 1.20
CA TYR A 703 -4.63 -8.73 0.87
C TYR A 703 -4.85 -8.54 -0.62
N GLN A 704 -4.98 -9.66 -1.34
CA GLN A 704 -5.30 -9.64 -2.76
C GLN A 704 -6.76 -10.06 -2.95
N PRO A 705 -7.58 -9.28 -3.69
CA PRO A 705 -8.99 -9.57 -3.84
C PRO A 705 -9.23 -10.84 -4.66
N GLN A 706 -10.18 -11.64 -4.18
CA GLN A 706 -10.75 -12.79 -4.89
C GLN A 706 -12.15 -12.44 -5.36
N VAL A 707 -12.39 -12.53 -6.67
CA VAL A 707 -13.67 -12.14 -7.28
C VAL A 707 -14.36 -13.34 -7.91
N VAL A 708 -15.69 -13.30 -7.99
CA VAL A 708 -16.46 -14.21 -8.85
C VAL A 708 -16.06 -13.97 -10.29
N ALA A 709 -15.54 -14.99 -10.96
CA ALA A 709 -15.01 -14.86 -12.31
C ALA A 709 -16.08 -14.32 -13.27
N GLN A 710 -17.34 -14.76 -13.13
CA GLN A 710 -18.45 -14.32 -13.98
C GLN A 710 -18.87 -12.85 -13.81
N THR A 711 -18.95 -12.38 -12.57
CA THR A 711 -19.61 -11.09 -12.25
C THR A 711 -18.64 -9.99 -11.83
N GLY A 712 -17.38 -10.32 -11.55
CA GLY A 712 -16.40 -9.41 -10.95
C GLY A 712 -16.73 -9.01 -9.51
N GLN A 713 -17.75 -9.64 -8.89
CA GLN A 713 -18.12 -9.36 -7.52
C GLN A 713 -17.08 -9.91 -6.56
N LEU A 714 -16.63 -9.10 -5.62
CA LEU A 714 -15.72 -9.52 -4.58
C LEU A 714 -16.37 -10.54 -3.62
N VAL A 715 -15.62 -11.60 -3.31
CA VAL A 715 -16.07 -12.67 -2.38
C VAL A 715 -15.11 -12.94 -1.24
N GLY A 716 -13.83 -12.62 -1.40
CA GLY A 716 -12.82 -12.86 -0.39
C GLY A 716 -11.51 -12.14 -0.68
N ALA A 717 -10.50 -12.42 0.13
CA ALA A 717 -9.15 -11.94 -0.08
C ALA A 717 -8.12 -12.98 0.36
N GLU A 718 -7.08 -13.19 -0.44
CA GLU A 718 -5.92 -13.97 0.01
C GLU A 718 -4.97 -13.08 0.80
N SER A 719 -4.53 -13.57 1.96
CA SER A 719 -3.54 -12.90 2.78
C SER A 719 -2.13 -13.39 2.45
N LEU A 720 -1.27 -12.45 2.10
CA LEU A 720 0.06 -12.68 1.58
C LEU A 720 1.08 -11.94 2.44
N ILE A 721 1.99 -12.70 3.05
CA ILE A 721 3.05 -12.11 3.86
C ILE A 721 4.04 -11.32 2.99
N ARG A 722 4.40 -10.13 3.46
CA ARG A 722 5.47 -9.32 2.88
C ARG A 722 6.50 -9.05 3.95
N TRP A 723 7.76 -9.14 3.54
CA TRP A 723 8.86 -8.79 4.41
C TRP A 723 9.58 -7.56 3.89
N ASN A 724 9.37 -6.51 4.67
CA ASN A 724 9.84 -5.18 4.43
C ASN A 724 11.06 -4.91 5.30
N ASN A 725 12.20 -5.48 4.90
CA ASN A 725 13.40 -5.26 5.65
C ASN A 725 13.84 -3.80 5.52
N SER A 726 14.02 -3.15 6.66
CA SER A 726 14.36 -1.75 6.76
C SER A 726 15.72 -1.38 6.13
N GLU A 727 16.64 -2.34 5.98
CA GLU A 727 17.99 -2.13 5.43
C GLU A 727 18.11 -2.49 3.94
N THR A 728 17.70 -3.71 3.55
CA THR A 728 17.82 -4.19 2.16
C THR A 728 16.60 -3.94 1.29
N GLY A 729 15.56 -3.32 1.86
CA GLY A 729 14.25 -3.22 1.23
C GLY A 729 13.57 -4.59 1.14
N PRO A 730 12.53 -4.73 0.31
CA PRO A 730 11.73 -5.94 0.26
C PRO A 730 12.52 -7.18 -0.13
N ILE A 731 12.36 -8.20 0.71
CA ILE A 731 12.88 -9.52 0.45
C ILE A 731 11.74 -10.35 -0.14
N SER A 732 12.04 -11.09 -1.21
CA SER A 732 11.01 -11.87 -1.91
C SER A 732 10.61 -13.07 -1.04
N PRO A 733 9.30 -13.36 -0.90
CA PRO A 733 8.82 -14.61 -0.29
C PRO A 733 9.56 -15.85 -0.80
N GLY A 734 9.75 -16.00 -2.11
CA GLY A 734 10.50 -17.13 -2.70
C GLY A 734 12.00 -17.19 -2.35
N ARG A 735 12.56 -16.12 -1.77
CA ARG A 735 13.96 -16.10 -1.28
C ARG A 735 14.02 -16.44 0.22
N PHE A 736 13.06 -15.97 1.02
CA PHE A 736 13.11 -16.13 2.49
C PHE A 736 12.24 -17.24 3.03
N ILE A 737 11.15 -17.64 2.37
CA ILE A 737 10.28 -18.73 2.84
C ILE A 737 11.03 -20.07 2.83
N PRO A 738 11.77 -20.48 1.78
CA PRO A 738 12.54 -21.74 1.82
C PRO A 738 13.56 -21.74 2.97
N VAL A 739 14.17 -20.58 3.22
CA VAL A 739 15.08 -20.40 4.33
C VAL A 739 14.34 -20.44 5.68
N ALA A 740 13.15 -19.84 5.79
CA ALA A 740 12.29 -19.84 6.98
C ALA A 740 11.81 -21.23 7.35
N GLU A 741 11.49 -22.03 6.33
CA GLU A 741 11.16 -23.44 6.46
C GLU A 741 12.39 -24.17 6.94
N ASP A 742 13.50 -24.16 6.21
CA ASP A 742 14.75 -24.84 6.57
C ASP A 742 15.16 -24.58 8.03
N CYS A 743 15.10 -23.32 8.49
CA CYS A 743 15.49 -22.92 9.85
C CYS A 743 14.35 -22.94 10.90
N GLY A 744 13.11 -23.27 10.52
CA GLY A 744 11.97 -23.48 11.42
C GLY A 744 11.23 -22.21 11.89
N LEU A 745 11.62 -21.02 11.43
CA LEU A 745 10.97 -19.74 11.78
C LEU A 745 9.56 -19.59 11.20
N ILE A 746 9.17 -20.46 10.27
CA ILE A 746 7.85 -20.43 9.67
C ILE A 746 6.72 -20.75 10.67
N LEU A 747 7.01 -21.48 11.75
CA LEU A 747 6.02 -21.81 12.80
C LEU A 747 5.52 -20.57 13.57
N PRO A 748 6.38 -19.75 14.22
CA PRO A 748 5.92 -18.55 14.91
C PRO A 748 5.38 -17.48 13.95
N ILE A 749 5.90 -17.40 12.73
CA ILE A 749 5.34 -16.54 11.67
C ILE A 749 3.89 -16.94 11.39
N GLY A 750 3.62 -18.24 11.28
CA GLY A 750 2.28 -18.79 11.08
C GLY A 750 1.24 -18.35 12.11
N VAL A 751 1.59 -18.44 13.39
CA VAL A 751 0.70 -18.02 14.50
C VAL A 751 0.39 -16.52 14.41
N TRP A 752 1.40 -15.71 14.10
CA TRP A 752 1.24 -14.27 13.90
C TRP A 752 0.34 -13.95 12.71
N ILE A 753 0.51 -14.66 11.58
CA ILE A 753 -0.34 -14.50 10.40
C ILE A 753 -1.81 -14.78 10.77
N LEU A 754 -2.11 -15.93 11.36
CA LEU A 754 -3.48 -16.34 11.71
C LEU A 754 -4.19 -15.32 12.60
N LYS A 755 -3.52 -14.86 13.66
CA LYS A 755 -4.05 -13.85 14.58
C LYS A 755 -4.29 -12.51 13.87
N THR A 756 -3.31 -12.04 13.11
CA THR A 756 -3.39 -10.75 12.41
C THR A 756 -4.52 -10.72 11.39
N VAL A 757 -4.68 -11.81 10.64
CA VAL A 757 -5.71 -11.96 9.63
C VAL A 757 -7.11 -12.05 10.27
N CYS A 758 -7.28 -12.85 11.33
CA CYS A 758 -8.56 -12.97 12.02
C CYS A 758 -9.04 -11.65 12.64
N LEU A 759 -8.13 -10.90 13.28
CA LEU A 759 -8.43 -9.57 13.83
C LEU A 759 -8.78 -8.57 12.73
N GLN A 760 -8.06 -8.58 11.61
CA GLN A 760 -8.31 -7.67 10.51
C GLN A 760 -9.66 -7.96 9.84
N ALA A 761 -10.01 -9.24 9.67
CA ALA A 761 -11.31 -9.65 9.13
C ALA A 761 -12.47 -9.22 10.04
N LYS A 762 -12.37 -9.43 11.37
CA LYS A 762 -13.37 -8.94 12.33
C LYS A 762 -13.50 -7.42 12.27
N LYS A 763 -12.37 -6.71 12.26
CA LYS A 763 -12.35 -5.24 12.17
C LYS A 763 -13.11 -4.73 10.94
N TRP A 764 -13.00 -5.41 9.80
CA TRP A 764 -13.80 -5.07 8.62
C TRP A 764 -15.30 -5.25 8.86
N GLN A 765 -15.73 -6.33 9.52
CA GLN A 765 -17.14 -6.56 9.87
C GLN A 765 -17.68 -5.48 10.82
N ASP A 766 -16.91 -5.12 11.85
CA ASP A 766 -17.28 -4.09 12.83
C ASP A 766 -17.39 -2.69 12.20
N GLN A 767 -16.67 -2.45 11.10
CA GLN A 767 -16.74 -1.23 10.29
C GLN A 767 -17.91 -1.20 9.30
N GLY A 768 -18.71 -2.27 9.24
CA GLY A 768 -19.82 -2.40 8.28
C GLY A 768 -19.37 -2.69 6.84
N LEU A 769 -18.12 -3.11 6.64
CA LEU A 769 -17.67 -3.62 5.35
C LEU A 769 -18.28 -5.02 5.09
N PRO A 770 -18.35 -5.46 3.82
CA PRO A 770 -18.86 -6.80 3.51
C PRO A 770 -18.14 -7.87 4.32
N HIS A 771 -18.88 -8.90 4.74
CA HIS A 771 -18.28 -10.02 5.45
C HIS A 771 -17.51 -10.88 4.45
N LEU A 772 -16.21 -10.59 4.31
CA LEU A 772 -15.31 -11.26 3.39
C LEU A 772 -14.68 -12.48 4.03
N ARG A 773 -14.50 -13.52 3.23
CA ARG A 773 -13.63 -14.65 3.58
C ARG A 773 -12.18 -14.24 3.37
N VAL A 774 -11.30 -14.58 4.31
CA VAL A 774 -9.87 -14.29 4.19
C VAL A 774 -9.06 -15.58 4.26
N ALA A 775 -8.24 -15.81 3.23
CA ALA A 775 -7.47 -17.02 3.06
C ALA A 775 -6.03 -16.88 3.58
N VAL A 776 -5.52 -17.91 4.25
CA VAL A 776 -4.18 -17.95 4.86
C VAL A 776 -3.42 -19.18 4.39
N ASN A 777 -2.25 -18.98 3.80
CA ASN A 777 -1.34 -20.03 3.35
C ASN A 777 -0.66 -20.76 4.53
N LEU A 778 -0.60 -22.09 4.47
CA LEU A 778 0.11 -22.93 5.42
C LEU A 778 1.34 -23.58 4.77
N SER A 779 2.50 -23.42 5.40
CA SER A 779 3.73 -24.11 4.98
C SER A 779 3.76 -25.59 5.35
N ALA A 780 4.66 -26.34 4.71
CA ALA A 780 4.86 -27.76 4.98
C ALA A 780 5.21 -28.05 6.44
N LYS A 781 6.10 -27.24 7.01
CA LYS A 781 6.52 -27.42 8.41
C LYS A 781 5.42 -27.04 9.40
N GLN A 782 4.58 -26.04 9.09
CA GLN A 782 3.44 -25.69 9.92
C GLN A 782 2.43 -26.83 10.02
N PHE A 783 2.19 -27.51 8.91
CA PHE A 783 1.25 -28.62 8.84
C PHE A 783 1.75 -29.87 9.56
N LEU A 784 3.03 -30.23 9.39
CA LEU A 784 3.60 -31.45 10.00
C LEU A 784 3.97 -31.29 11.48
N TYR A 785 4.42 -30.10 11.89
CA TYR A 785 5.02 -29.90 13.22
C TYR A 785 4.30 -28.83 14.07
N GLY A 786 3.33 -28.11 13.51
CA GLY A 786 2.59 -27.06 14.21
C GLY A 786 1.25 -27.53 14.77
N ASP A 787 0.83 -26.97 15.90
CA ASP A 787 -0.50 -27.20 16.47
C ASP A 787 -1.54 -26.28 15.81
N ILE A 788 -1.78 -26.50 14.52
CA ILE A 788 -2.61 -25.61 13.69
C ILE A 788 -4.03 -25.51 14.21
N TYR A 789 -4.63 -26.62 14.64
CA TYR A 789 -6.00 -26.61 15.16
C TYR A 789 -6.16 -25.68 16.36
N ASN A 790 -5.27 -25.77 17.35
CA ASN A 790 -5.34 -24.91 18.53
C ASN A 790 -5.00 -23.45 18.20
N ASN A 791 -4.04 -23.21 17.31
CA ASN A 791 -3.72 -21.85 16.84
C ASN A 791 -4.91 -21.18 16.16
N VAL A 792 -5.67 -21.92 15.34
CA VAL A 792 -6.88 -21.43 14.69
C VAL A 792 -7.99 -21.18 15.72
N CYS A 793 -8.22 -22.10 16.66
CA CYS A 793 -9.21 -21.92 17.72
C CYS A 793 -8.91 -20.66 18.55
N GLN A 794 -7.64 -20.45 18.92
CA GLN A 794 -7.20 -19.30 19.67
C GLN A 794 -7.40 -18.00 18.86
N ALA A 795 -6.99 -17.99 17.59
CA ALA A 795 -7.13 -16.81 16.74
C ALA A 795 -8.60 -16.38 16.57
N LEU A 796 -9.52 -17.35 16.37
CA LEU A 796 -10.96 -17.10 16.25
C LEU A 796 -11.59 -16.65 17.57
N ALA A 797 -11.19 -17.25 18.70
CA ALA A 797 -11.69 -16.87 20.01
C ALA A 797 -11.24 -15.45 20.42
N GLU A 798 -10.00 -15.08 20.10
CA GLU A 798 -9.46 -13.75 20.39
C GLU A 798 -10.06 -12.67 19.49
N SER A 799 -10.41 -13.00 18.25
CA SER A 799 -10.98 -12.03 17.30
C SER A 799 -12.51 -11.97 17.34
N ASP A 800 -13.20 -12.93 17.95
CA ASP A 800 -14.67 -13.07 17.85
C ASP A 800 -15.14 -13.16 16.37
N LEU A 801 -14.29 -13.72 15.49
CA LEU A 801 -14.62 -13.96 14.09
C LEU A 801 -15.33 -15.31 13.95
N ALA A 802 -16.47 -15.32 13.23
CA ALA A 802 -17.13 -16.58 12.92
C ALA A 802 -16.24 -17.46 11.99
N PRO A 803 -16.08 -18.76 12.28
CA PRO A 803 -15.12 -19.62 11.57
C PRO A 803 -15.26 -19.64 10.05
N GLU A 804 -16.47 -19.47 9.51
CA GLU A 804 -16.75 -19.51 8.07
C GLU A 804 -16.05 -18.42 7.25
N TYR A 805 -15.53 -17.38 7.91
CA TYR A 805 -14.80 -16.28 7.29
C TYR A 805 -13.28 -16.51 7.23
N LEU A 806 -12.77 -17.58 7.83
CA LEU A 806 -11.36 -17.98 7.72
C LEU A 806 -11.23 -19.15 6.75
N GLU A 807 -10.36 -18.99 5.75
CA GLU A 807 -9.97 -20.05 4.82
C GLU A 807 -8.48 -20.40 5.01
N LEU A 808 -8.13 -21.68 4.98
CA LEU A 808 -6.77 -22.16 5.09
C LEU A 808 -6.35 -22.82 3.78
N GLU A 809 -5.22 -22.37 3.22
CA GLU A 809 -4.70 -22.84 1.93
C GLU A 809 -3.50 -23.76 2.17
N ILE A 810 -3.48 -24.92 1.51
CA ILE A 810 -2.47 -25.96 1.72
C ILE A 810 -2.04 -26.50 0.36
N THR A 811 -0.74 -26.57 0.10
CA THR A 811 -0.24 -27.05 -1.19
C THR A 811 -0.50 -28.55 -1.38
N GLU A 812 -0.69 -28.95 -2.63
CA GLU A 812 -0.93 -30.35 -2.99
C GLU A 812 0.18 -31.31 -2.50
N SER A 813 1.44 -30.93 -2.67
CA SER A 813 2.60 -31.75 -2.30
C SER A 813 2.67 -32.03 -0.80
N LEU A 814 2.21 -31.09 0.02
CA LEU A 814 2.21 -31.20 1.47
C LEU A 814 1.19 -32.22 1.97
N ILE A 815 -0.01 -32.20 1.41
CA ILE A 815 -1.08 -33.15 1.75
C ILE A 815 -0.64 -34.58 1.45
N MET A 816 0.18 -34.78 0.41
CA MET A 816 0.66 -36.09 -0.01
C MET A 816 1.82 -36.64 0.83
N GLU A 817 2.46 -35.82 1.66
CA GLU A 817 3.56 -36.26 2.52
C GLU A 817 3.07 -37.15 3.68
N ASP A 818 1.92 -36.81 4.28
CA ASP A 818 1.22 -37.62 5.29
C ASP A 818 -0.32 -37.48 5.15
N VAL A 819 -0.90 -38.38 4.36
CA VAL A 819 -2.32 -38.35 3.96
C VAL A 819 -3.28 -38.57 5.14
N ASP A 820 -2.95 -39.47 6.06
CA ASP A 820 -3.84 -39.81 7.18
C ASP A 820 -3.88 -38.67 8.20
N HIS A 821 -2.71 -38.08 8.49
CA HIS A 821 -2.64 -36.88 9.31
C HIS A 821 -3.38 -35.70 8.68
N ALA A 822 -3.24 -35.53 7.36
CA ALA A 822 -3.95 -34.51 6.60
C ALA A 822 -5.46 -34.62 6.73
N ILE A 823 -6.03 -35.81 6.52
CA ILE A 823 -7.48 -36.02 6.60
C ILE A 823 -8.02 -35.68 7.99
N ASP A 824 -7.33 -36.09 9.05
CA ASP A 824 -7.75 -35.82 10.43
C ASP A 824 -7.72 -34.32 10.75
N LEU A 825 -6.60 -33.63 10.46
CA LEU A 825 -6.47 -32.19 10.70
C LEU A 825 -7.52 -31.39 9.92
N LEU A 826 -7.68 -31.69 8.63
CA LEU A 826 -8.66 -31.03 7.77
C LEU A 826 -10.09 -31.28 8.26
N THR A 827 -10.41 -32.50 8.69
CA THR A 827 -11.74 -32.83 9.25
C THR A 827 -12.04 -31.99 10.49
N ARG A 828 -11.08 -31.83 11.40
CA ARG A 828 -11.25 -31.03 12.62
C ARG A 828 -11.45 -29.55 12.31
N LEU A 829 -10.69 -29.00 11.35
CA LEU A 829 -10.85 -27.62 10.89
C LEU A 829 -12.22 -27.41 10.24
N LYS A 830 -12.69 -28.35 9.43
CA LYS A 830 -14.04 -28.32 8.86
C LYS A 830 -15.14 -28.40 9.91
N GLN A 831 -14.98 -29.23 10.95
CA GLN A 831 -15.92 -29.32 12.07
C GLN A 831 -15.98 -28.04 12.89
N LEU A 832 -14.87 -27.30 12.98
CA LEU A 832 -14.83 -25.97 13.58
C LEU A 832 -15.64 -24.94 12.76
N GLY A 833 -15.81 -25.18 11.47
CA GLY A 833 -16.56 -24.33 10.54
C GLY A 833 -15.69 -23.49 9.60
N THR A 834 -14.36 -23.66 9.63
CA THR A 834 -13.45 -22.97 8.69
C THR A 834 -13.55 -23.58 7.30
N ARG A 835 -13.09 -22.81 6.30
CA ARG A 835 -12.92 -23.31 4.93
C ARG A 835 -11.49 -23.77 4.68
N VAL A 836 -11.31 -24.69 3.74
CA VAL A 836 -9.99 -25.19 3.35
C VAL A 836 -9.89 -25.28 1.84
N SER A 837 -8.81 -24.78 1.26
CA SER A 837 -8.48 -24.92 -0.16
C SER A 837 -7.15 -25.63 -0.38
N ILE A 838 -7.02 -26.29 -1.53
CA ILE A 838 -5.76 -26.87 -1.99
C ILE A 838 -5.10 -25.92 -2.98
N ASP A 839 -3.86 -25.54 -2.70
CA ASP A 839 -3.05 -24.59 -3.46
C ASP A 839 -2.04 -25.29 -4.39
N ASP A 840 -1.52 -24.56 -5.38
CA ASP A 840 -0.57 -25.01 -6.42
C ASP A 840 -1.01 -26.27 -7.19
N PHE A 841 -2.32 -26.49 -7.35
CA PHE A 841 -2.87 -27.75 -7.85
C PHE A 841 -2.47 -28.02 -9.31
N GLY A 842 -1.91 -29.21 -9.56
CA GLY A 842 -1.47 -29.66 -10.89
C GLY A 842 0.04 -29.57 -11.14
N THR A 843 0.80 -28.99 -10.21
CA THR A 843 2.29 -28.93 -10.29
C THR A 843 2.98 -30.14 -9.65
N GLY A 844 2.24 -30.95 -8.89
CA GLY A 844 2.72 -32.15 -8.17
C GLY A 844 2.17 -33.49 -8.69
N TYR A 845 2.50 -34.58 -8.00
CA TYR A 845 2.00 -35.93 -8.32
C TYR A 845 0.64 -36.19 -7.64
N SER A 846 -0.45 -35.71 -8.26
CA SER A 846 -1.81 -35.97 -7.80
C SER A 846 -2.20 -37.44 -7.96
N SER A 847 -2.45 -38.12 -6.84
CA SER A 847 -3.24 -39.34 -6.82
C SER A 847 -4.71 -38.97 -6.64
N LEU A 848 -5.44 -38.86 -7.77
CA LEU A 848 -6.87 -38.54 -7.85
C LEU A 848 -7.75 -39.39 -6.89
N SER A 849 -7.26 -40.57 -6.50
CA SER A 849 -7.95 -41.43 -5.54
C SER A 849 -8.08 -40.83 -4.15
N TYR A 850 -7.15 -39.96 -3.73
CA TYR A 850 -7.17 -39.33 -2.40
C TYR A 850 -7.92 -38.00 -2.39
N LEU A 851 -7.95 -37.28 -3.52
CA LEU A 851 -8.62 -35.98 -3.63
C LEU A 851 -10.10 -36.04 -3.22
N LYS A 852 -10.80 -37.13 -3.55
CA LYS A 852 -12.20 -37.36 -3.15
C LYS A 852 -12.42 -37.57 -1.65
N HIS A 853 -11.35 -37.83 -0.89
CA HIS A 853 -11.40 -38.13 0.54
C HIS A 853 -10.99 -36.94 1.40
N PHE A 854 -10.32 -35.93 0.84
CA PHE A 854 -9.96 -34.73 1.60
C PHE A 854 -11.19 -33.84 1.82
N PRO A 855 -11.47 -33.43 3.06
CA PRO A 855 -12.61 -32.56 3.36
C PRO A 855 -12.23 -31.11 3.07
N VAL A 856 -12.09 -30.78 1.78
CA VAL A 856 -11.75 -29.44 1.27
C VAL A 856 -12.95 -28.80 0.58
N ASP A 857 -12.93 -27.48 0.44
CA ASP A 857 -14.00 -26.68 -0.18
C ASP A 857 -13.66 -26.24 -1.60
N GLN A 858 -12.38 -26.09 -1.92
CA GLN A 858 -11.93 -25.38 -3.11
C GLN A 858 -10.56 -25.83 -3.60
N LEU A 859 -10.32 -25.76 -4.92
CA LEU A 859 -9.02 -25.95 -5.56
C LEU A 859 -8.53 -24.64 -6.17
N LYS A 860 -7.24 -24.31 -6.01
CA LYS A 860 -6.57 -23.18 -6.64
C LYS A 860 -5.69 -23.66 -7.78
N ILE A 861 -5.91 -23.14 -8.98
CA ILE A 861 -5.13 -23.46 -10.18
C ILE A 861 -3.87 -22.61 -10.18
N ASP A 862 -2.71 -23.25 -10.23
CA ASP A 862 -1.42 -22.56 -10.24
C ASP A 862 -1.27 -21.60 -11.43
N GLN A 863 -0.61 -20.47 -11.17
CA GLN A 863 -0.39 -19.40 -12.13
C GLN A 863 0.36 -19.86 -13.39
N SER A 864 1.20 -20.92 -13.33
CA SER A 864 1.94 -21.40 -14.50
C SER A 864 1.01 -21.90 -15.61
N PHE A 865 -0.17 -22.44 -15.26
CA PHE A 865 -1.17 -22.85 -16.25
C PHE A 865 -2.04 -21.69 -16.73
N VAL A 866 -2.11 -20.59 -15.98
CA VAL A 866 -2.94 -19.42 -16.30
C VAL A 866 -2.18 -18.40 -17.15
N HIS A 867 -0.86 -18.27 -16.97
CA HIS A 867 -0.05 -17.26 -17.66
C HIS A 867 -0.14 -17.40 -19.19
N ASP A 868 0.12 -18.61 -19.70
CA ASP A 868 0.16 -18.90 -21.15
C ASP A 868 -1.17 -19.50 -21.67
N ILE A 869 -2.26 -19.41 -20.92
CA ILE A 869 -3.54 -20.09 -21.20
C ILE A 869 -4.18 -19.72 -22.56
N VAL A 870 -3.85 -18.55 -23.10
CA VAL A 870 -4.39 -18.06 -24.38
C VAL A 870 -3.56 -18.56 -25.56
N ASP A 871 -2.24 -18.72 -25.38
CA ASP A 871 -1.27 -18.99 -26.44
C ASP A 871 -0.76 -20.43 -26.45
N ASN A 872 -0.91 -21.17 -25.34
CA ASN A 872 -0.52 -22.56 -25.18
C ASN A 872 -1.75 -23.50 -25.12
N PRO A 873 -1.99 -24.32 -26.16
CA PRO A 873 -3.06 -25.32 -26.16
C PRO A 873 -2.96 -26.36 -25.03
N GLY A 874 -1.75 -26.60 -24.50
CA GLY A 874 -1.54 -27.51 -23.37
C GLY A 874 -2.09 -26.95 -22.06
N ASP A 875 -1.76 -25.70 -21.75
CA ASP A 875 -2.13 -25.06 -20.47
C ASP A 875 -3.63 -24.74 -20.41
N SER A 876 -4.23 -24.39 -21.56
CA SER A 876 -5.69 -24.28 -21.69
C SER A 876 -6.40 -25.62 -21.47
N ALA A 877 -5.89 -26.72 -22.04
CA ALA A 877 -6.47 -28.05 -21.85
C ALA A 877 -6.35 -28.53 -20.40
N LEU A 878 -5.20 -28.29 -19.75
CA LEU A 878 -4.98 -28.64 -18.34
C LEU A 878 -5.88 -27.82 -17.41
N THR A 879 -5.99 -26.51 -17.63
CA THR A 879 -6.86 -25.64 -16.84
C THR A 879 -8.33 -26.07 -16.95
N LEU A 880 -8.82 -26.38 -18.16
CA LEU A 880 -10.18 -26.91 -18.36
C LEU A 880 -10.41 -28.24 -17.64
N ALA A 881 -9.41 -29.13 -17.67
CA ALA A 881 -9.49 -30.42 -16.99
C ALA A 881 -9.61 -30.24 -15.47
N ILE A 882 -8.82 -29.31 -14.89
CA ILE A 882 -8.88 -29.01 -13.44
C ILE A 882 -10.24 -28.43 -13.05
N ILE A 883 -10.78 -27.46 -13.83
CA ILE A 883 -12.11 -26.89 -13.59
C ILE A 883 -13.18 -27.99 -13.61
N THR A 884 -13.19 -28.82 -14.66
CA THR A 884 -14.17 -29.90 -14.83
C THR A 884 -14.12 -30.91 -13.67
N MET A 885 -12.90 -31.24 -13.23
CA MET A 885 -12.69 -32.17 -12.12
C MET A 885 -13.14 -31.59 -10.78
N ALA A 886 -12.81 -30.33 -10.48
CA ALA A 886 -13.24 -29.65 -9.26
C ALA A 886 -14.76 -29.69 -9.12
N HIS A 887 -15.47 -29.31 -10.18
CA HIS A 887 -16.94 -29.35 -10.22
C HIS A 887 -17.50 -30.76 -10.08
N GLY A 888 -16.87 -31.76 -10.70
CA GLY A 888 -17.23 -33.17 -10.56
C GLY A 888 -17.11 -33.71 -9.12
N LEU A 889 -16.27 -33.08 -8.29
CA LEU A 889 -16.09 -33.39 -6.86
C LEU A 889 -16.88 -32.46 -5.93
N ASN A 890 -17.72 -31.57 -6.47
CA ASN A 890 -18.42 -30.50 -5.74
C ASN A 890 -17.48 -29.54 -5.00
N LEU A 891 -16.29 -29.29 -5.56
CA LEU A 891 -15.33 -28.30 -5.06
C LEU A 891 -15.46 -27.01 -5.89
N GLY A 892 -15.29 -25.86 -5.23
CA GLY A 892 -15.11 -24.59 -5.95
C GLY A 892 -13.74 -24.54 -6.64
N VAL A 893 -13.59 -23.72 -7.67
CA VAL A 893 -12.30 -23.50 -8.33
C VAL A 893 -11.94 -22.02 -8.44
N ILE A 894 -10.69 -21.68 -8.09
CA ILE A 894 -10.11 -20.35 -8.31
C ILE A 894 -8.89 -20.44 -9.21
N ALA A 895 -8.82 -19.55 -10.19
CA ALA A 895 -7.63 -19.39 -11.02
C ALA A 895 -6.75 -18.24 -10.51
N GLU A 896 -5.46 -18.52 -10.33
CA GLU A 896 -4.47 -17.55 -9.87
C GLU A 896 -3.66 -16.93 -11.00
N GLY A 897 -2.96 -15.83 -10.73
CA GLY A 897 -2.05 -15.22 -11.69
C GLY A 897 -2.74 -14.60 -12.91
N VAL A 898 -4.01 -14.20 -12.78
CA VAL A 898 -4.73 -13.52 -13.87
C VAL A 898 -4.20 -12.09 -14.05
N GLU A 899 -3.52 -11.81 -15.16
CA GLU A 899 -2.89 -10.52 -15.46
C GLU A 899 -3.55 -9.78 -16.63
N GLU A 900 -4.21 -10.49 -17.55
CA GLU A 900 -4.75 -9.93 -18.79
C GLU A 900 -6.26 -10.16 -18.98
N GLU A 901 -6.91 -9.25 -19.70
CA GLU A 901 -8.35 -9.36 -20.01
C GLU A 901 -8.69 -10.65 -20.78
N ALA A 902 -7.82 -11.08 -21.70
CA ALA A 902 -8.00 -12.30 -22.47
C ALA A 902 -8.06 -13.56 -21.59
N GLN A 903 -7.23 -13.63 -20.54
CA GLN A 903 -7.25 -14.72 -19.55
C GLN A 903 -8.59 -14.73 -18.79
N THR A 904 -9.10 -13.56 -18.39
CA THR A 904 -10.43 -13.47 -17.74
C THR A 904 -11.55 -13.95 -18.65
N HIS A 905 -11.48 -13.66 -19.95
CA HIS A 905 -12.48 -14.10 -20.92
C HIS A 905 -12.48 -15.62 -21.09
N PHE A 906 -11.29 -16.22 -21.14
CA PHE A 906 -11.14 -17.69 -21.16
C PHE A 906 -11.74 -18.31 -19.90
N LEU A 907 -11.34 -17.85 -18.72
CA LEU A 907 -11.82 -18.40 -17.43
C LEU A 907 -13.34 -18.28 -17.27
N LYS A 908 -13.93 -17.15 -17.71
CA LYS A 908 -15.39 -16.96 -17.75
C LYS A 908 -16.07 -17.94 -18.70
N LYS A 909 -15.51 -18.13 -19.90
CA LYS A 909 -16.05 -19.02 -20.94
C LYS A 909 -16.03 -20.48 -20.49
N GLU A 910 -14.94 -20.92 -19.88
CA GLU A 910 -14.76 -22.30 -19.42
C GLU A 910 -15.38 -22.57 -18.03
N GLY A 911 -16.03 -21.58 -17.42
CA GLY A 911 -16.87 -21.77 -16.23
C GLY A 911 -16.12 -21.76 -14.89
N CYS A 912 -14.94 -21.16 -14.81
CA CYS A 912 -14.24 -20.99 -13.53
C CYS A 912 -15.11 -20.19 -12.52
N ASP A 913 -15.11 -20.56 -11.23
CA ASP A 913 -15.98 -19.92 -10.22
C ASP A 913 -15.41 -18.59 -9.75
N PHE A 914 -14.12 -18.58 -9.44
CA PHE A 914 -13.41 -17.42 -8.89
C PHE A 914 -12.09 -17.16 -9.62
N SER A 915 -11.60 -15.94 -9.49
CA SER A 915 -10.34 -15.52 -10.11
C SER A 915 -9.62 -14.51 -9.24
N GLN A 916 -8.29 -14.60 -9.25
CA GLN A 916 -7.38 -13.71 -8.55
C GLN A 916 -6.15 -13.42 -9.40
N GLY A 917 -5.65 -12.18 -9.35
CA GLY A 917 -4.46 -11.80 -10.07
C GLY A 917 -4.29 -10.30 -10.23
N TYR A 918 -3.19 -9.89 -10.85
CA TYR A 918 -2.82 -8.48 -11.02
C TYR A 918 -3.75 -7.70 -11.94
N PHE A 919 -4.56 -8.38 -12.76
CA PHE A 919 -5.61 -7.76 -13.55
C PHE A 919 -6.61 -6.99 -12.67
N TYR A 920 -6.99 -7.57 -11.51
CA TYR A 920 -7.95 -6.97 -10.59
C TYR A 920 -7.27 -5.99 -9.64
N SER A 921 -6.27 -6.49 -8.92
CA SER A 921 -5.42 -5.69 -8.06
C SER A 921 -4.17 -6.49 -7.72
N ARG A 922 -3.06 -5.77 -7.56
CA ARG A 922 -1.91 -6.31 -6.84
C ARG A 922 -2.31 -6.51 -5.37
N PRO A 923 -1.63 -7.39 -4.62
CA PRO A 923 -1.80 -7.47 -3.17
C PRO A 923 -1.62 -6.08 -2.55
N LEU A 924 -2.57 -5.66 -1.72
CA LEU A 924 -2.62 -4.34 -1.09
C LEU A 924 -2.51 -4.47 0.43
N PRO A 925 -1.88 -3.53 1.13
CA PRO A 925 -1.98 -3.52 2.58
C PRO A 925 -3.41 -3.27 3.05
N ALA A 926 -3.75 -3.70 4.26
CA ALA A 926 -5.10 -3.56 4.82
C ALA A 926 -5.76 -2.19 4.60
N PRO A 927 -5.09 -1.05 4.83
CA PRO A 927 -5.74 0.25 4.68
C PRO A 927 -6.00 0.66 3.23
N ASP A 928 -5.13 0.25 2.30
CA ASP A 928 -5.35 0.49 0.87
C ASP A 928 -6.41 -0.48 0.33
N PHE A 929 -6.46 -1.70 0.85
CA PHE A 929 -7.52 -2.67 0.57
C PHE A 929 -8.88 -2.14 1.04
N GLU A 930 -8.98 -1.60 2.26
CA GLU A 930 -10.20 -0.97 2.82
C GLU A 930 -10.78 0.11 1.89
N ALA A 931 -9.92 0.96 1.30
CA ALA A 931 -10.39 1.97 0.37
C ALA A 931 -10.66 1.46 -1.04
N TRP A 932 -9.92 0.44 -1.46
CA TRP A 932 -10.22 -0.28 -2.70
C TRP A 932 -11.61 -0.93 -2.61
N LEU A 933 -11.96 -1.53 -1.46
CA LEU A 933 -13.30 -2.06 -1.18
C LEU A 933 -14.38 -0.99 -1.33
N ALA A 934 -14.17 0.19 -0.73
CA ALA A 934 -15.14 1.30 -0.76
C ALA A 934 -15.37 1.89 -2.16
N SER A 935 -14.44 1.67 -3.10
CA SER A 935 -14.50 2.22 -4.46
C SER A 935 -14.87 1.19 -5.53
N ASN A 936 -14.66 -0.11 -5.29
CA ASN A 936 -14.76 -1.16 -6.31
C ASN A 936 -15.44 -2.44 -5.78
N HIS A 937 -16.71 -2.35 -5.36
CA HIS A 937 -17.49 -3.54 -4.95
C HIS A 937 -17.75 -4.55 -6.09
N ARG A 938 -17.52 -4.14 -7.35
CA ARG A 938 -17.49 -4.97 -8.56
C ARG A 938 -16.36 -4.45 -9.43
N VAL A 939 -15.44 -5.33 -9.82
CA VAL A 939 -14.27 -5.03 -10.66
C VAL A 939 -14.55 -5.42 -12.10
#